data_AF-A0A094FWJ5-F1
#
_entry.id   AF-A0A094FWJ5-F1
#
_cell.length_a   1.000
_cell.length_b   1.000
_cell.length_c   1.000
_cell.angle_alpha   90.00
_cell.angle_beta   90.00
_cell.angle_gamma   90.00
#
_symmetry.space_group_name_H-M   'P 1'
#
loop_
_entity.id
_entity.type
_entity.pdbx_description
1 polymer ?
#
loop_
_entity_poly.entity_id
_entity_poly.type
_entity_poly.pdbx_seq_one_letter_code
_entity_poly.pdbx_strand_id
1 'polypeptide(L)'
;MEDPAPTSPKRHLDERSPNRVPTSPRRSDHHNRSHDKPLASRGRPATTVRTEEEKQAAAKAEYEKLLNVRSGGTYIPPARLRALQSQITDKSSKEYQRMAWEALKKSINGLINKVNVSNIKFIVPELFGENLVRGRGLFCRSIMKAQAASLPFTPIYAAMAAIVNTKLPQVGELLLTRLIIQFRKAFKRNDKAVCLSSSTFIAHLCNQQVAHEMIAAQILLLLLHKPTDDSVEIAVGLTREVGQHLEEMSGPIALAVFDQFRSILHEADIDKRVQYMIEVLFQVRKDKYKDNQAIKEELDLVEEEDQITHRTSLDDELDVQDGLNIFKFDPEWEEHEEAYQRLKAEILGEGSDEEDEDEDESDESEDDEEKQEEKALEIKDASNADLVNLRRTIYLTIMSSIDPEECCHKLMKVSLPPGQEPELPSMIVECCSQERTYQKFYGLIGERFAKINRLWTDLFEQSFAKYYDTIHRYETNRLRNIARFFGHLLSSDALGWHVLTVIHLNEEETTSSSRIFIKILFQDLAEAMGMKKLQARLKDDAYQANFTGLFPRDNPRNTRFSINYFTSIGMGAVTEDMREYLQNMPKPALPALPAAAAESDSGSSVSSYSSYTDPVPGPEVDHTHAHNRVPGRGAAPTRGREPVRHLAPQFEEQRAEFRAVVHALLALVGALEARRGGGVLAARALTRGRCPPQQSVR
;
A
#
# COMPACT_ATOMS: atom_id res chain seq x y z
N MET A 1 -69.88 59.17 28.26
CA MET A 1 -68.48 59.46 28.53
C MET A 1 -67.59 58.65 27.60
N GLU A 2 -67.07 59.14 26.49
CA GLU A 2 -67.37 60.28 25.61
C GLU A 2 -66.16 60.36 24.66
N ASP A 3 -66.43 60.50 23.37
CA ASP A 3 -65.47 60.89 22.32
C ASP A 3 -64.91 62.32 22.58
N PRO A 4 -63.81 62.80 21.93
CA PRO A 4 -63.50 62.54 20.53
C PRO A 4 -62.01 62.47 20.07
N ALA A 5 -61.86 62.24 18.76
CA ALA A 5 -60.63 62.40 17.95
C ALA A 5 -60.33 63.90 17.63
N PRO A 6 -59.48 64.36 16.65
CA PRO A 6 -59.16 63.85 15.30
C PRO A 6 -57.62 63.61 15.12
N THR A 7 -56.91 63.60 13.97
CA THR A 7 -57.14 64.05 12.57
C THR A 7 -56.24 63.29 11.55
N SER A 8 -56.53 63.41 10.24
CA SER A 8 -55.67 63.02 9.10
C SER A 8 -54.90 64.27 8.52
N PRO A 9 -54.35 64.40 7.27
CA PRO A 9 -54.74 63.79 5.97
C PRO A 9 -53.72 63.58 4.80
N LYS A 10 -53.96 62.52 3.98
CA LYS A 10 -53.83 62.50 2.49
C LYS A 10 -52.39 62.64 1.91
N ARG A 11 -52.09 62.46 0.60
CA ARG A 11 -52.89 62.41 -0.66
C ARG A 11 -52.37 61.32 -1.65
N HIS A 12 -52.85 61.30 -2.90
CA HIS A 12 -52.92 60.14 -3.81
C HIS A 12 -52.55 60.54 -5.27
N LEU A 13 -52.73 59.61 -6.23
CA LEU A 13 -52.73 59.75 -7.72
C LEU A 13 -51.36 59.63 -8.42
N ASP A 14 -51.20 59.01 -9.61
CA ASP A 14 -52.09 58.13 -10.40
C ASP A 14 -51.34 57.33 -11.51
N GLU A 15 -52.04 56.34 -12.13
CA GLU A 15 -52.00 55.80 -13.53
C GLU A 15 -50.69 55.84 -14.40
N ARG A 16 -50.39 54.93 -15.35
CA ARG A 16 -51.24 54.09 -16.23
C ARG A 16 -50.45 52.99 -16.99
N SER A 17 -51.15 51.96 -17.48
CA SER A 17 -50.70 50.97 -18.50
C SER A 17 -51.28 51.36 -19.90
N PRO A 18 -51.20 50.59 -21.04
CA PRO A 18 -50.74 49.20 -21.25
C PRO A 18 -50.06 48.83 -22.62
N ASN A 19 -49.85 47.51 -22.81
CA ASN A 19 -49.80 46.72 -24.07
C ASN A 19 -48.52 46.66 -24.97
N ARG A 20 -48.31 45.63 -25.85
CA ARG A 20 -48.59 44.15 -25.82
C ARG A 20 -48.10 43.42 -27.11
N VAL A 21 -47.00 42.63 -27.05
CA VAL A 21 -46.74 41.41 -27.91
C VAL A 21 -46.54 41.73 -29.45
N PRO A 22 -46.15 40.85 -30.42
CA PRO A 22 -45.69 39.44 -30.45
C PRO A 22 -44.25 39.18 -30.94
N THR A 23 -43.92 37.89 -31.15
CA THR A 23 -42.62 37.30 -31.52
C THR A 23 -42.48 36.85 -33.00
N SER A 24 -41.28 37.01 -33.58
CA SER A 24 -40.69 36.18 -34.67
C SER A 24 -41.33 36.27 -36.09
N PRO A 25 -40.71 35.75 -37.19
CA PRO A 25 -39.41 35.03 -37.30
C PRO A 25 -38.49 35.35 -38.51
N ARG A 26 -37.24 34.84 -38.42
CA ARG A 26 -36.36 34.29 -39.49
C ARG A 26 -35.75 35.15 -40.63
N ARG A 27 -34.50 34.72 -40.95
CA ARG A 27 -33.71 34.77 -42.20
C ARG A 27 -32.88 36.02 -42.58
N SER A 28 -31.69 35.67 -43.05
CA SER A 28 -30.67 36.40 -43.83
C SER A 28 -31.25 37.22 -44.99
N ASP A 29 -30.59 38.27 -45.51
CA ASP A 29 -29.30 38.15 -46.21
C ASP A 29 -28.53 39.48 -46.48
N HIS A 30 -27.39 39.33 -47.18
CA HIS A 30 -26.61 40.34 -47.93
C HIS A 30 -25.67 41.38 -47.25
N HIS A 31 -24.47 41.48 -47.85
CA HIS A 31 -23.47 42.55 -47.71
C HIS A 31 -23.95 43.90 -48.28
N ASN A 32 -23.31 45.01 -47.86
CA ASN A 32 -22.52 45.83 -48.81
C ASN A 32 -21.37 46.62 -48.12
N ARG A 33 -20.58 47.37 -48.91
CA ARG A 33 -19.16 47.72 -48.64
C ARG A 33 -18.76 49.11 -49.14
N SER A 34 -18.22 49.97 -48.25
CA SER A 34 -17.41 51.18 -48.52
C SER A 34 -16.86 51.71 -47.19
N HIS A 35 -15.56 51.93 -46.98
CA HIS A 35 -14.75 53.11 -47.37
C HIS A 35 -15.29 54.45 -46.81
N ASP A 36 -14.49 55.33 -46.18
CA ASP A 36 -13.03 55.49 -46.28
C ASP A 36 -12.30 55.93 -44.96
N LYS A 37 -11.01 56.26 -45.10
CA LYS A 37 -9.91 56.67 -44.20
C LYS A 37 -10.15 57.88 -43.25
N PRO A 38 -9.23 58.22 -42.29
CA PRO A 38 -7.77 57.92 -42.28
C PRO A 38 -7.12 57.40 -40.99
N LEU A 39 -5.87 56.92 -41.15
CA LEU A 39 -4.91 56.68 -40.07
C LEU A 39 -4.21 57.98 -39.63
N ALA A 40 -3.78 58.04 -38.37
CA ALA A 40 -2.70 58.92 -37.93
C ALA A 40 -1.66 58.08 -37.15
N SER A 41 -0.41 58.07 -37.60
CA SER A 41 0.66 57.27 -37.01
C SER A 41 1.35 58.01 -35.85
N ARG A 42 1.49 57.33 -34.71
CA ARG A 42 2.52 57.62 -33.70
C ARG A 42 3.29 56.33 -33.42
N GLY A 43 4.61 56.43 -33.40
CA GLY A 43 5.50 55.27 -33.48
C GLY A 43 5.46 54.38 -32.24
N ARG A 44 5.81 53.11 -32.42
CA ARG A 44 6.27 52.26 -31.32
C ARG A 44 7.49 52.95 -30.67
N PRO A 45 7.56 53.14 -29.34
CA PRO A 45 8.86 53.29 -28.70
C PRO A 45 9.63 51.98 -28.95
N ALA A 46 10.94 52.09 -29.21
CA ALA A 46 11.78 50.90 -29.25
C ALA A 46 11.78 50.27 -27.86
N THR A 47 11.43 48.98 -27.78
CA THR A 47 11.68 48.19 -26.57
C THR A 47 13.18 48.03 -26.44
N THR A 48 13.80 48.85 -25.58
CA THR A 48 15.17 48.63 -25.13
C THR A 48 15.26 47.21 -24.59
N VAL A 49 16.10 46.38 -25.21
CA VAL A 49 16.33 45.01 -24.74
C VAL A 49 17.02 45.13 -23.39
N ARG A 50 16.25 44.94 -22.32
CA ARG A 50 16.76 44.95 -20.96
C ARG A 50 17.75 43.80 -20.84
N THR A 51 18.93 44.05 -20.27
CA THR A 51 19.90 43.00 -19.96
C THR A 51 19.28 41.96 -19.02
N GLU A 52 19.82 40.74 -19.00
CA GLU A 52 19.33 39.67 -18.13
C GLU A 52 19.32 40.09 -16.65
N GLU A 53 20.33 40.86 -16.23
CA GLU A 53 20.41 41.50 -14.91
C GLU A 53 19.22 42.46 -14.64
N GLU A 54 18.84 43.31 -15.60
CA GLU A 54 17.66 44.18 -15.45
C GLU A 54 16.35 43.39 -15.37
N LYS A 55 16.24 42.27 -16.09
CA LYS A 55 15.08 41.37 -16.01
C LYS A 55 15.01 40.71 -14.63
N GLN A 56 16.12 40.14 -14.16
CA GLN A 56 16.23 39.52 -12.83
C GLN A 56 15.96 40.54 -11.72
N ALA A 57 16.54 41.74 -11.78
CA ALA A 57 16.30 42.81 -10.81
C ALA A 57 14.83 43.26 -10.79
N ALA A 58 14.17 43.37 -11.96
CA ALA A 58 12.75 43.67 -12.05
C ALA A 58 11.87 42.55 -11.49
N ALA A 59 12.19 41.28 -11.77
CA ALA A 59 11.49 40.12 -11.23
C ALA A 59 11.65 40.01 -9.70
N LYS A 60 12.88 40.22 -9.17
CA LYS A 60 13.21 40.26 -7.74
C LYS A 60 12.41 41.36 -7.04
N ALA A 61 12.30 42.55 -7.64
CA ALA A 61 11.50 43.66 -7.12
C ALA A 61 9.97 43.44 -7.20
N GLU A 62 9.44 42.82 -8.27
CA GLU A 62 8.02 42.43 -8.32
C GLU A 62 7.72 41.35 -7.27
N TYR A 63 8.60 40.36 -7.12
CA TYR A 63 8.48 39.29 -6.13
C TYR A 63 8.54 39.80 -4.69
N GLU A 64 9.48 40.69 -4.34
CA GLU A 64 9.54 41.32 -3.01
C GLU A 64 8.26 42.12 -2.71
N LYS A 65 7.79 42.91 -3.69
CA LYS A 65 6.56 43.69 -3.56
C LYS A 65 5.34 42.80 -3.36
N LEU A 66 5.25 41.68 -4.06
CA LEU A 66 4.18 40.68 -3.89
C LEU A 66 4.28 39.94 -2.55
N LEU A 67 5.50 39.62 -2.07
CA LEU A 67 5.73 39.04 -0.75
C LEU A 67 5.29 39.97 0.38
N ASN A 68 5.59 41.27 0.29
CA ASN A 68 5.19 42.25 1.30
C ASN A 68 3.67 42.52 1.28
N VAL A 69 3.01 42.41 0.12
CA VAL A 69 1.54 42.48 -0.03
C VAL A 69 0.82 41.23 0.52
N ARG A 70 1.53 40.12 0.80
CA ARG A 70 0.94 38.88 1.36
C ARG A 70 0.25 39.08 2.71
N SER A 71 0.60 40.13 3.46
CA SER A 71 -0.07 40.55 4.69
C SER A 71 -1.48 41.12 4.47
N GLY A 72 -1.87 41.44 3.23
CA GLY A 72 -3.12 42.11 2.86
C GLY A 72 -4.12 41.26 2.07
N GLY A 73 -3.98 39.93 2.05
CA GLY A 73 -5.01 39.02 1.52
C GLY A 73 -5.25 39.03 0.00
N THR A 74 -4.37 39.65 -0.79
CA THR A 74 -4.49 39.64 -2.26
C THR A 74 -4.12 38.27 -2.83
N TYR A 75 -5.04 37.64 -3.56
CA TYR A 75 -4.81 36.33 -4.20
C TYR A 75 -3.93 36.46 -5.45
N ILE A 76 -2.85 35.68 -5.51
CA ILE A 76 -1.92 35.62 -6.64
C ILE A 76 -2.12 34.27 -7.36
N PRO A 77 -2.44 34.24 -8.67
CA PRO A 77 -2.62 33.00 -9.41
C PRO A 77 -1.37 32.09 -9.39
N PRO A 78 -1.47 30.79 -9.05
CA PRO A 78 -0.30 29.88 -8.91
C PRO A 78 0.57 29.70 -10.17
N ALA A 79 0.04 29.99 -11.36
CA ALA A 79 0.82 30.01 -12.60
C ALA A 79 1.72 31.26 -12.71
N ARG A 80 1.18 32.45 -12.42
CA ARG A 80 1.96 33.71 -12.40
C ARG A 80 3.01 33.69 -11.29
N LEU A 81 2.68 33.09 -10.14
CA LEU A 81 3.63 32.92 -9.05
C LEU A 81 4.83 32.06 -9.50
N ARG A 82 4.59 30.89 -10.12
CA ARG A 82 5.67 30.04 -10.68
C ARG A 82 6.48 30.74 -11.78
N ALA A 83 5.85 31.50 -12.67
CA ALA A 83 6.54 32.22 -13.75
C ALA A 83 7.44 33.37 -13.27
N LEU A 84 7.12 34.00 -12.12
CA LEU A 84 8.02 34.95 -11.45
C LEU A 84 9.13 34.23 -10.69
N GLN A 85 8.83 33.07 -10.09
CA GLN A 85 9.80 32.25 -9.38
C GLN A 85 10.89 31.68 -10.30
N SER A 86 10.55 31.25 -11.52
CA SER A 86 11.52 30.79 -12.52
C SER A 86 12.39 31.89 -13.14
N GLN A 87 12.20 33.16 -12.75
CA GLN A 87 13.02 34.31 -13.19
C GLN A 87 14.06 34.73 -12.13
N ILE A 88 14.10 34.04 -10.97
CA ILE A 88 15.07 34.29 -9.89
C ILE A 88 16.05 33.11 -9.87
N THR A 89 17.15 33.25 -10.60
CA THR A 89 18.20 32.22 -10.77
C THR A 89 19.35 32.34 -9.76
N ASP A 90 19.45 33.47 -9.05
CA ASP A 90 20.43 33.76 -8.00
C ASP A 90 20.16 32.89 -6.75
N LYS A 91 20.78 31.70 -6.71
CA LYS A 91 20.69 30.68 -5.65
C LYS A 91 21.07 31.24 -4.27
N SER A 92 22.06 32.12 -4.22
CA SER A 92 22.54 32.76 -2.99
C SER A 92 21.51 33.72 -2.36
N SER A 93 20.57 34.25 -3.16
CA SER A 93 19.70 35.32 -2.68
C SER A 93 18.74 34.90 -1.58
N LYS A 94 18.58 35.81 -0.62
CA LYS A 94 17.56 35.73 0.44
C LYS A 94 16.15 35.52 -0.10
N GLU A 95 15.87 36.03 -1.30
CA GLU A 95 14.59 35.88 -1.99
C GLU A 95 14.41 34.46 -2.52
N TYR A 96 15.45 33.87 -3.13
CA TYR A 96 15.49 32.47 -3.56
C TYR A 96 15.40 31.51 -2.38
N GLN A 97 16.24 31.67 -1.35
CA GLN A 97 16.20 30.84 -0.13
C GLN A 97 14.80 30.86 0.53
N ARG A 98 14.14 32.03 0.56
CA ARG A 98 12.79 32.18 1.10
C ARG A 98 11.71 31.52 0.23
N MET A 99 11.91 31.54 -1.09
CA MET A 99 11.11 30.76 -2.02
C MET A 99 11.28 29.26 -1.78
N ALA A 100 12.52 28.77 -1.70
CA ALA A 100 12.86 27.37 -1.49
C ALA A 100 12.31 26.87 -0.13
N TRP A 101 12.39 27.67 0.92
CA TRP A 101 11.77 27.39 2.21
C TRP A 101 10.25 27.23 2.14
N GLU A 102 9.55 28.09 1.39
CA GLU A 102 8.11 27.98 1.16
C GLU A 102 7.72 26.92 0.12
N ALA A 103 8.68 26.32 -0.59
CA ALA A 103 8.50 25.11 -1.41
C ALA A 103 8.65 23.85 -0.54
N LEU A 104 9.80 23.69 0.14
CA LEU A 104 10.11 22.65 1.12
C LEU A 104 8.95 22.41 2.10
N LYS A 105 8.46 23.49 2.71
CA LYS A 105 7.31 23.49 3.63
C LYS A 105 5.99 23.00 3.02
N LYS A 106 5.77 23.18 1.72
CA LYS A 106 4.60 22.64 1.02
C LYS A 106 4.81 21.18 0.64
N SER A 107 6.01 20.81 0.22
CA SER A 107 6.36 19.45 -0.19
C SER A 107 6.26 18.48 0.99
N ILE A 108 7.00 18.75 2.08
CA ILE A 108 6.91 18.02 3.35
C ILE A 108 5.47 17.90 3.85
N ASN A 109 4.66 18.97 3.79
CA ASN A 109 3.26 18.88 4.20
C ASN A 109 2.40 18.07 3.22
N GLY A 110 2.66 18.15 1.91
CA GLY A 110 2.00 17.33 0.89
C GLY A 110 2.27 15.84 1.09
N LEU A 111 3.53 15.45 1.30
CA LEU A 111 3.96 14.07 1.54
C LEU A 111 3.31 13.49 2.81
N ILE A 112 3.39 14.22 3.92
CA ILE A 112 2.75 13.83 5.20
C ILE A 112 1.21 13.72 5.08
N ASN A 113 0.56 14.51 4.23
CA ASN A 113 -0.88 14.40 3.99
C ASN A 113 -1.25 13.27 3.01
N LYS A 114 -0.29 12.73 2.23
CA LYS A 114 -0.48 11.63 1.26
C LYS A 114 -0.23 10.23 1.86
N VAL A 115 0.58 10.12 2.92
CA VAL A 115 1.08 8.83 3.40
C VAL A 115 -0.04 7.89 3.89
N ASN A 116 0.04 6.64 3.45
CA ASN A 116 -0.75 5.51 3.94
C ASN A 116 0.13 4.25 3.98
N VAL A 117 -0.44 3.13 4.44
CA VAL A 117 0.32 1.86 4.57
C VAL A 117 0.87 1.37 3.22
N SER A 118 0.09 1.47 2.13
CA SER A 118 0.49 0.93 0.83
C SER A 118 1.44 1.82 0.02
N ASN A 119 1.61 3.10 0.39
CA ASN A 119 2.47 4.05 -0.32
C ASN A 119 3.68 4.56 0.48
N ILE A 120 3.80 4.24 1.78
CA ILE A 120 4.90 4.72 2.63
C ILE A 120 6.29 4.42 2.03
N LYS A 121 6.47 3.25 1.40
CA LYS A 121 7.71 2.85 0.72
C LYS A 121 8.10 3.73 -0.48
N PHE A 122 7.16 4.49 -1.06
CA PHE A 122 7.42 5.48 -2.13
C PHE A 122 7.47 6.92 -1.59
N ILE A 123 6.62 7.24 -0.62
CA ILE A 123 6.56 8.58 0.00
C ILE A 123 7.81 8.90 0.82
N VAL A 124 8.48 7.91 1.43
CA VAL A 124 9.68 8.15 2.23
C VAL A 124 10.92 8.49 1.38
N PRO A 125 11.21 7.82 0.24
CA PRO A 125 12.18 8.32 -0.73
C PRO A 125 11.86 9.73 -1.27
N GLU A 126 10.61 10.02 -1.65
CA GLU A 126 10.18 11.39 -2.00
C GLU A 126 10.48 12.40 -0.86
N LEU A 127 10.39 11.97 0.39
CA LEU A 127 10.63 12.82 1.57
C LEU A 127 12.12 13.04 1.89
N PHE A 128 12.99 12.05 1.64
CA PHE A 128 14.44 12.22 1.76
C PHE A 128 15.00 13.11 0.64
N GLY A 129 14.34 13.18 -0.53
CA GLY A 129 14.68 14.12 -1.60
C GLY A 129 14.47 15.61 -1.26
N GLU A 130 13.77 15.92 -0.16
CA GLU A 130 13.63 17.26 0.39
C GLU A 130 14.63 17.47 1.53
N ASN A 131 15.27 18.64 1.67
CA ASN A 131 16.26 18.86 2.75
C ASN A 131 15.62 18.79 4.15
N LEU A 132 15.69 17.61 4.78
CA LEU A 132 15.15 17.34 6.12
C LEU A 132 16.03 17.88 7.25
N VAL A 133 17.34 18.12 7.04
CA VAL A 133 18.20 18.72 8.09
C VAL A 133 17.80 20.18 8.34
N ARG A 134 17.62 20.95 7.26
CA ARG A 134 17.02 22.29 7.22
C ARG A 134 15.52 22.24 7.55
N GLY A 135 14.83 21.21 7.04
CA GLY A 135 13.39 21.01 7.16
C GLY A 135 12.89 20.44 8.49
N ARG A 136 13.75 19.98 9.42
CA ARG A 136 13.33 19.20 10.60
C ARG A 136 12.25 19.85 11.46
N GLY A 137 12.29 21.17 11.63
CA GLY A 137 11.25 21.93 12.32
C GLY A 137 9.90 21.91 11.59
N LEU A 138 9.93 21.98 10.25
CA LEU A 138 8.75 21.89 9.38
C LEU A 138 8.18 20.46 9.38
N PHE A 139 9.01 19.43 9.27
CA PHE A 139 8.62 18.03 9.36
C PHE A 139 7.89 17.74 10.68
N CYS A 140 8.54 17.99 11.81
CA CYS A 140 7.96 17.77 13.15
C CYS A 140 6.62 18.52 13.30
N ARG A 141 6.57 19.81 12.92
CA ARG A 141 5.35 20.61 13.00
C ARG A 141 4.23 20.10 12.08
N SER A 142 4.58 19.56 10.91
CA SER A 142 3.63 19.02 9.95
C SER A 142 3.05 17.68 10.43
N ILE A 143 3.91 16.74 10.85
CA ILE A 143 3.47 15.40 11.26
C ILE A 143 2.68 15.43 12.57
N MET A 144 3.09 16.24 13.55
CA MET A 144 2.31 16.46 14.78
C MET A 144 0.93 17.08 14.49
N LYS A 145 0.83 17.97 13.49
CA LYS A 145 -0.46 18.58 13.10
C LYS A 145 -1.35 17.58 12.35
N ALA A 146 -0.79 16.76 11.47
CA ALA A 146 -1.54 15.75 10.72
C ALA A 146 -2.08 14.67 11.66
N GLN A 147 -1.24 14.17 12.56
CA GLN A 147 -1.60 13.20 13.60
C GLN A 147 -2.71 13.74 14.52
N ALA A 148 -2.57 14.97 15.04
CA ALA A 148 -3.59 15.58 15.90
C ALA A 148 -4.91 15.89 15.16
N ALA A 149 -4.93 15.89 13.83
CA ALA A 149 -6.14 16.00 13.02
C ALA A 149 -6.82 14.65 12.73
N SER A 150 -6.09 13.52 12.80
CA SER A 150 -6.63 12.18 12.53
C SER A 150 -5.83 11.08 13.24
N LEU A 151 -6.19 10.82 14.50
CA LEU A 151 -5.55 9.83 15.37
C LEU A 151 -5.41 8.41 14.77
N PRO A 152 -6.34 7.87 13.95
CA PRO A 152 -6.21 6.53 13.37
C PRO A 152 -4.99 6.34 12.45
N PHE A 153 -4.37 7.43 11.96
CA PHE A 153 -3.16 7.39 11.14
C PHE A 153 -1.86 7.43 11.97
N THR A 154 -1.94 7.53 13.31
CA THR A 154 -0.75 7.63 14.17
C THR A 154 0.27 6.49 13.97
N PRO A 155 -0.10 5.20 13.77
CA PRO A 155 0.87 4.14 13.48
C PRO A 155 1.67 4.40 12.19
N ILE A 156 1.05 4.98 11.16
CA ILE A 156 1.70 5.30 9.88
C ILE A 156 2.64 6.50 10.05
N TYR A 157 2.24 7.50 10.83
CA TYR A 157 3.10 8.62 11.19
C TYR A 157 4.28 8.21 12.08
N ALA A 158 4.10 7.22 12.95
CA ALA A 158 5.19 6.65 13.75
C ALA A 158 6.17 5.84 12.88
N ALA A 159 5.69 5.00 11.95
CA ALA A 159 6.54 4.29 10.99
C ALA A 159 7.34 5.25 10.10
N MET A 160 6.71 6.31 9.57
CA MET A 160 7.42 7.38 8.83
C MET A 160 8.49 8.05 9.70
N ALA A 161 8.17 8.35 10.96
CA ALA A 161 9.13 8.94 11.89
C ALA A 161 10.29 7.99 12.22
N ALA A 162 10.04 6.68 12.30
CA ALA A 162 11.06 5.66 12.56
C ALA A 162 12.08 5.56 11.41
N ILE A 163 11.61 5.46 10.15
CA ILE A 163 12.50 5.39 8.98
C ILE A 163 13.30 6.69 8.81
N VAL A 164 12.68 7.86 9.07
CA VAL A 164 13.41 9.15 9.10
C VAL A 164 14.43 9.18 10.25
N ASN A 165 14.14 8.55 11.38
CA ASN A 165 14.99 8.55 12.57
C ASN A 165 16.24 7.67 12.44
N THR A 166 16.23 6.58 11.66
CA THR A 166 17.45 5.77 11.47
C THR A 166 18.54 6.52 10.72
N LYS A 167 18.15 7.27 9.68
CA LYS A 167 19.09 8.07 8.87
C LYS A 167 19.30 9.49 9.39
N LEU A 168 18.33 10.07 10.10
CA LEU A 168 18.40 11.42 10.68
C LEU A 168 17.90 11.45 12.15
N PRO A 169 18.66 10.92 13.13
CA PRO A 169 18.20 10.77 14.53
C PRO A 169 17.76 12.09 15.17
N GLN A 170 18.43 13.19 14.85
CA GLN A 170 18.11 14.56 15.25
C GLN A 170 16.69 15.04 14.86
N VAL A 171 16.03 14.37 13.91
CA VAL A 171 14.64 14.65 13.53
C VAL A 171 13.66 13.89 14.44
N GLY A 172 13.96 12.62 14.76
CA GLY A 172 13.17 11.81 15.69
C GLY A 172 13.27 12.33 17.13
N GLU A 173 14.48 12.69 17.57
CA GLU A 173 14.72 13.34 18.86
C GLU A 173 13.90 14.63 18.99
N LEU A 174 13.96 15.51 17.97
CA LEU A 174 13.21 16.77 17.96
C LEU A 174 11.69 16.54 17.96
N LEU A 175 11.19 15.52 17.27
CA LEU A 175 9.77 15.15 17.28
C LEU A 175 9.33 14.69 18.68
N LEU A 176 10.07 13.77 19.30
CA LEU A 176 9.81 13.28 20.65
C LEU A 176 9.85 14.42 21.68
N THR A 177 10.91 15.24 21.63
CA THR A 177 11.13 16.42 22.46
C THR A 177 9.95 17.40 22.39
N ARG A 178 9.45 17.65 21.17
CA ARG A 178 8.28 18.51 20.93
C ARG A 178 6.98 17.89 21.45
N LEU A 179 6.78 16.57 21.31
CA LEU A 179 5.61 15.85 21.83
C LEU A 179 5.59 15.81 23.36
N ILE A 180 6.72 15.55 24.02
CA ILE A 180 6.85 15.58 25.49
C ILE A 180 6.50 16.98 26.02
N ILE A 181 7.04 18.04 25.40
CA ILE A 181 6.73 19.41 25.78
C ILE A 181 5.28 19.80 25.46
N GLN A 182 4.69 19.29 24.37
CA GLN A 182 3.26 19.48 24.07
C GLN A 182 2.38 18.83 25.14
N PHE A 183 2.66 17.57 25.51
CA PHE A 183 1.97 16.86 26.59
C PHE A 183 2.09 17.60 27.93
N ARG A 184 3.29 17.98 28.37
CA ARG A 184 3.51 18.76 29.62
C ARG A 184 2.73 20.09 29.61
N LYS A 185 2.71 20.79 28.48
CA LYS A 185 1.97 22.05 28.30
C LYS A 185 0.45 21.85 28.28
N ALA A 186 -0.05 20.72 27.75
CA ALA A 186 -1.47 20.39 27.71
C ALA A 186 -1.99 19.91 29.07
N PHE A 187 -1.25 19.02 29.74
CA PHE A 187 -1.57 18.49 31.06
C PHE A 187 -1.69 19.62 32.11
N LYS A 188 -0.73 20.55 32.14
CA LYS A 188 -0.79 21.75 33.01
C LYS A 188 -1.96 22.71 32.70
N ARG A 189 -2.70 22.51 31.60
CA ARG A 189 -3.88 23.30 31.20
C ARG A 189 -5.19 22.50 31.30
N ASN A 190 -5.13 21.22 31.66
CA ASN A 190 -6.22 20.25 31.54
C ASN A 190 -6.80 20.16 30.11
N ASP A 191 -5.95 20.30 29.09
CA ASP A 191 -6.33 20.16 27.67
C ASP A 191 -6.36 18.67 27.27
N LYS A 192 -7.45 17.97 27.61
CA LYS A 192 -7.63 16.54 27.37
C LYS A 192 -7.36 16.12 25.94
N ALA A 193 -7.83 16.91 24.96
CA ALA A 193 -7.70 16.58 23.55
C ALA A 193 -6.23 16.59 23.09
N VAL A 194 -5.47 17.61 23.50
CA VAL A 194 -4.05 17.72 23.16
C VAL A 194 -3.19 16.74 23.98
N CYS A 195 -3.57 16.44 25.23
CA CYS A 195 -2.94 15.36 25.99
C CYS A 195 -3.07 14.02 25.25
N LEU A 196 -4.30 13.65 24.87
CA LEU A 196 -4.61 12.37 24.24
C LEU A 196 -3.89 12.22 22.88
N SER A 197 -3.90 13.24 22.02
CA SER A 197 -3.17 13.18 20.75
C SER A 197 -1.67 12.99 20.96
N SER A 198 -1.09 13.71 21.93
CA SER A 198 0.35 13.65 22.24
C SER A 198 0.75 12.30 22.84
N SER A 199 -0.05 11.76 23.79
CA SER A 199 0.22 10.45 24.39
C SER A 199 0.08 9.31 23.38
N THR A 200 -0.93 9.33 22.50
CA THR A 200 -1.07 8.32 21.44
C THR A 200 0.09 8.38 20.44
N PHE A 201 0.64 9.56 20.11
CA PHE A 201 1.83 9.62 19.27
C PHE A 201 3.08 9.09 19.99
N ILE A 202 3.29 9.45 21.26
CA ILE A 202 4.38 8.90 22.07
C ILE A 202 4.27 7.37 22.19
N ALA A 203 3.06 6.82 22.35
CA ALA A 203 2.83 5.36 22.38
C ALA A 203 3.39 4.65 21.14
N HIS A 204 3.00 5.08 19.93
CA HIS A 204 3.46 4.43 18.71
C HIS A 204 4.94 4.73 18.39
N LEU A 205 5.51 5.84 18.87
CA LEU A 205 6.97 6.08 18.83
C LEU A 205 7.74 5.16 19.79
N CYS A 206 7.14 4.73 20.91
CA CYS A 206 7.70 3.66 21.74
C CYS A 206 7.59 2.30 21.06
N ASN A 207 6.41 1.95 20.51
CA ASN A 207 6.23 0.68 19.80
C ASN A 207 7.23 0.52 18.65
N GLN A 208 7.45 1.58 17.85
CA GLN A 208 8.44 1.65 16.76
C GLN A 208 9.88 1.93 17.24
N GLN A 209 10.16 1.77 18.54
CA GLN A 209 11.48 1.89 19.18
C GLN A 209 12.27 3.18 18.91
N VAL A 210 11.59 4.26 18.49
CA VAL A 210 12.14 5.63 18.40
C VAL A 210 12.30 6.25 19.79
N ALA A 211 11.45 5.88 20.75
CA ALA A 211 11.47 6.40 22.11
C ALA A 211 11.45 5.26 23.14
N HIS A 212 12.36 5.28 24.13
CA HIS A 212 12.41 4.22 25.15
C HIS A 212 11.12 4.22 25.98
N GLU A 213 10.52 3.05 26.24
CA GLU A 213 9.21 2.86 26.87
C GLU A 213 9.07 3.50 28.27
N MET A 214 10.20 3.84 28.89
CA MET A 214 10.28 4.64 30.11
C MET A 214 9.54 5.99 30.01
N ILE A 215 9.46 6.63 28.83
CA ILE A 215 8.68 7.88 28.69
C ILE A 215 7.17 7.63 28.82
N ALA A 216 6.68 6.54 28.22
CA ALA A 216 5.28 6.13 28.34
C ALA A 216 4.95 5.71 29.78
N ALA A 217 5.85 4.98 30.44
CA ALA A 217 5.74 4.61 31.85
C ALA A 217 5.63 5.83 32.78
N GLN A 218 6.50 6.84 32.61
CA GLN A 218 6.45 8.08 33.39
C GLN A 218 5.15 8.87 33.17
N ILE A 219 4.63 8.90 31.94
CA ILE A 219 3.35 9.54 31.62
C ILE A 219 2.19 8.79 32.30
N LEU A 220 2.17 7.46 32.24
CA LEU A 220 1.15 6.64 32.91
C LEU A 220 1.15 6.85 34.43
N LEU A 221 2.33 6.82 35.06
CA LEU A 221 2.47 7.09 36.50
C LEU A 221 1.97 8.49 36.88
N LEU A 222 2.23 9.51 36.04
CA LEU A 222 1.73 10.88 36.29
C LEU A 222 0.20 10.95 36.24
N LEU A 223 -0.42 10.31 35.24
CA LEU A 223 -1.87 10.31 35.03
C LEU A 223 -2.65 9.53 36.11
N LEU A 224 -2.04 8.47 36.65
CA LEU A 224 -2.65 7.55 37.62
C LEU A 224 -2.33 7.90 39.08
N HIS A 225 -1.31 8.73 39.37
CA HIS A 225 -0.93 9.10 40.75
C HIS A 225 -2.01 9.90 41.49
N LYS A 226 -2.73 10.79 40.78
CA LYS A 226 -3.90 11.52 41.30
C LYS A 226 -5.04 11.35 40.28
N PRO A 227 -5.78 10.22 40.34
CA PRO A 227 -6.71 9.83 39.28
C PRO A 227 -7.90 10.78 39.19
N THR A 228 -8.27 11.12 37.96
CA THR A 228 -9.45 11.89 37.59
C THR A 228 -10.06 11.25 36.35
N ASP A 229 -11.35 11.47 36.08
CA ASP A 229 -12.02 10.85 34.92
C ASP A 229 -11.28 11.12 33.60
N ASP A 230 -10.76 12.34 33.43
CA ASP A 230 -9.97 12.74 32.26
C ASP A 230 -8.56 12.13 32.26
N SER A 231 -7.84 12.10 33.38
CA SER A 231 -6.47 11.54 33.41
C SER A 231 -6.48 10.02 33.24
N VAL A 232 -7.48 9.34 33.81
CA VAL A 232 -7.66 7.90 33.65
C VAL A 232 -8.12 7.55 32.23
N GLU A 233 -8.98 8.35 31.59
CA GLU A 233 -9.32 8.16 30.17
C GLU A 233 -8.10 8.27 29.24
N ILE A 234 -7.22 9.26 29.48
CA ILE A 234 -5.96 9.41 28.74
C ILE A 234 -5.02 8.22 29.04
N ALA A 235 -4.93 7.78 30.29
CA ALA A 235 -4.09 6.64 30.68
C ALA A 235 -4.57 5.33 30.05
N VAL A 236 -5.88 5.06 30.04
CA VAL A 236 -6.46 3.89 29.35
C VAL A 236 -6.17 3.94 27.85
N GLY A 237 -6.29 5.12 27.22
CA GLY A 237 -5.92 5.31 25.82
C GLY A 237 -4.45 5.01 25.55
N LEU A 238 -3.54 5.52 26.38
CA LEU A 238 -2.10 5.27 26.28
C LEU A 238 -1.75 3.79 26.48
N THR A 239 -2.25 3.16 27.55
CA THR A 239 -2.00 1.73 27.82
C THR A 239 -2.61 0.81 26.77
N ARG A 240 -3.69 1.21 26.10
CA ARG A 240 -4.27 0.44 25.00
C ARG A 240 -3.33 0.33 23.80
N GLU A 241 -2.63 1.41 23.44
CA GLU A 241 -1.75 1.45 22.26
C GLU A 241 -0.31 0.98 22.57
N VAL A 242 0.21 1.20 23.77
CA VAL A 242 1.59 0.82 24.17
C VAL A 242 1.68 -0.49 24.98
N GLY A 243 0.54 -1.05 25.41
CA GLY A 243 0.48 -2.08 26.45
C GLY A 243 1.20 -3.38 26.12
N GLN A 244 1.12 -3.84 24.86
CA GLN A 244 1.86 -5.02 24.40
C GLN A 244 3.37 -4.80 24.51
N HIS A 245 3.88 -3.74 23.88
CA HIS A 245 5.30 -3.38 23.88
C HIS A 245 5.83 -3.18 25.31
N LEU A 246 5.04 -2.56 26.20
CA LEU A 246 5.41 -2.39 27.60
C LEU A 246 5.47 -3.71 28.37
N GLU A 247 4.63 -4.71 28.05
CA GLU A 247 4.72 -6.05 28.66
C GLU A 247 5.90 -6.87 28.13
N GLU A 248 6.23 -6.73 26.85
CA GLU A 248 7.32 -7.44 26.18
C GLU A 248 8.69 -6.90 26.59
N MET A 249 8.88 -5.58 26.56
CA MET A 249 10.15 -4.94 26.95
C MET A 249 10.30 -4.81 28.47
N SER A 250 9.24 -4.42 29.19
CA SER A 250 9.32 -4.03 30.61
C SER A 250 8.14 -4.52 31.45
N GLY A 251 7.88 -5.83 31.40
CA GLY A 251 6.84 -6.53 32.19
C GLY A 251 6.68 -6.09 33.67
N PRO A 252 7.74 -5.79 34.46
CA PRO A 252 7.58 -5.26 35.82
C PRO A 252 6.88 -3.90 35.89
N ILE A 253 7.14 -3.02 34.92
CA ILE A 253 6.49 -1.70 34.81
C ILE A 253 5.03 -1.87 34.36
N ALA A 254 4.78 -2.72 33.37
CA ALA A 254 3.42 -3.04 32.95
C ALA A 254 2.57 -3.59 34.10
N LEU A 255 3.12 -4.50 34.92
CA LEU A 255 2.45 -5.01 36.13
C LEU A 255 2.09 -3.89 37.10
N ALA A 256 3.03 -2.99 37.43
CA ALA A 256 2.77 -1.86 38.33
C ALA A 256 1.66 -0.93 37.81
N VAL A 257 1.64 -0.63 36.50
CA VAL A 257 0.57 0.16 35.86
C VAL A 257 -0.80 -0.56 35.98
N PHE A 258 -0.86 -1.86 35.67
CA PHE A 258 -2.11 -2.61 35.74
C PHE A 258 -2.62 -2.82 37.17
N ASP A 259 -1.75 -2.93 38.17
CA ASP A 259 -2.18 -2.97 39.58
C ASP A 259 -2.64 -1.59 40.09
N GLN A 260 -2.07 -0.49 39.58
CA GLN A 260 -2.58 0.85 39.84
C GLN A 260 -3.99 1.06 39.24
N PHE A 261 -4.24 0.57 38.01
CA PHE A 261 -5.60 0.53 37.44
C PHE A 261 -6.57 -0.33 38.27
N ARG A 262 -6.11 -1.42 38.88
CA ARG A 262 -6.92 -2.28 39.77
C ARG A 262 -7.27 -1.59 41.09
N SER A 263 -6.32 -0.88 41.70
CA SER A 263 -6.58 -0.03 42.87
C SER A 263 -7.64 1.03 42.54
N ILE A 264 -7.47 1.75 41.43
CA ILE A 264 -8.43 2.78 40.96
C ILE A 264 -9.84 2.19 40.74
N LEU A 265 -9.96 0.98 40.19
CA LEU A 265 -11.25 0.31 39.96
C LEU A 265 -11.97 -0.13 41.25
N HIS A 266 -11.29 -0.18 42.40
CA HIS A 266 -11.85 -0.67 43.67
C HIS A 266 -11.88 0.37 44.79
N GLU A 267 -11.00 1.37 44.75
CA GLU A 267 -10.71 2.28 45.86
C GLU A 267 -10.97 3.77 45.52
N ALA A 268 -11.05 4.13 44.23
CA ALA A 268 -11.26 5.51 43.79
C ALA A 268 -12.73 5.81 43.42
N ASP A 269 -13.17 7.01 43.78
CA ASP A 269 -14.47 7.57 43.36
C ASP A 269 -14.32 8.17 41.95
N ILE A 270 -14.62 7.35 40.94
CA ILE A 270 -14.54 7.67 39.50
C ILE A 270 -15.85 7.31 38.79
N ASP A 271 -16.18 7.98 37.69
CA ASP A 271 -17.44 7.71 36.99
C ASP A 271 -17.51 6.29 36.39
N LYS A 272 -18.73 5.76 36.27
CA LYS A 272 -19.04 4.45 35.70
C LYS A 272 -18.55 4.28 34.26
N ARG A 273 -18.49 5.36 33.47
CA ARG A 273 -17.84 5.37 32.16
C ARG A 273 -16.37 4.95 32.26
N VAL A 274 -15.66 5.51 33.24
CA VAL A 274 -14.21 5.34 33.43
C VAL A 274 -13.91 3.96 34.01
N GLN A 275 -14.75 3.49 34.95
CA GLN A 275 -14.72 2.11 35.45
C GLN A 275 -14.84 1.10 34.28
N TYR A 276 -15.84 1.28 33.41
CA TYR A 276 -16.00 0.44 32.22
C TYR A 276 -14.82 0.51 31.24
N MET A 277 -14.19 1.69 31.09
CA MET A 277 -12.97 1.82 30.26
C MET A 277 -11.79 1.02 30.84
N ILE A 278 -11.65 0.94 32.17
CA ILE A 278 -10.65 0.08 32.82
C ILE A 278 -10.99 -1.41 32.63
N GLU A 279 -12.26 -1.81 32.77
CA GLU A 279 -12.71 -3.19 32.52
C GLU A 279 -12.41 -3.64 31.07
N VAL A 280 -12.69 -2.78 30.09
CA VAL A 280 -12.36 -3.02 28.68
C VAL A 280 -10.84 -3.14 28.47
N LEU A 281 -10.01 -2.33 29.16
CA LEU A 281 -8.55 -2.45 29.09
C LEU A 281 -8.05 -3.79 29.65
N PHE A 282 -8.62 -4.28 30.75
CA PHE A 282 -8.31 -5.63 31.25
C PHE A 282 -8.72 -6.73 30.29
N GLN A 283 -9.83 -6.57 29.55
CA GLN A 283 -10.24 -7.52 28.51
C GLN A 283 -9.32 -7.44 27.27
N VAL A 284 -8.82 -6.27 26.88
CA VAL A 284 -7.79 -6.12 25.83
C VAL A 284 -6.49 -6.84 26.21
N ARG A 285 -6.03 -6.70 27.45
CA ARG A 285 -4.85 -7.42 27.96
C ARG A 285 -5.06 -8.94 27.95
N LYS A 286 -6.22 -9.40 28.42
CA LYS A 286 -6.60 -10.83 28.47
C LYS A 286 -6.68 -11.46 27.07
N ASP A 287 -7.15 -10.69 26.08
CA ASP A 287 -7.16 -11.05 24.67
C ASP A 287 -5.81 -10.80 23.96
N LYS A 288 -4.73 -10.60 24.73
CA LYS A 288 -3.35 -10.40 24.26
C LYS A 288 -3.20 -9.33 23.17
N TYR A 289 -3.90 -8.20 23.33
CA TYR A 289 -3.78 -7.05 22.43
C TYR A 289 -4.08 -7.34 20.95
N LYS A 290 -4.81 -8.43 20.61
CA LYS A 290 -5.09 -8.88 19.24
C LYS A 290 -5.52 -7.78 18.25
N ASP A 291 -6.32 -6.81 18.72
CA ASP A 291 -6.88 -5.69 17.95
C ASP A 291 -6.04 -4.39 18.02
N ASN A 292 -5.03 -4.35 18.89
CA ASN A 292 -4.18 -3.18 19.22
C ASN A 292 -2.71 -3.62 19.32
N GLN A 293 -2.22 -4.29 18.28
CA GLN A 293 -0.86 -4.81 18.21
C GLN A 293 0.17 -3.67 18.23
N ALA A 294 1.31 -3.88 18.89
CA ALA A 294 2.34 -2.85 19.08
C ALA A 294 2.81 -2.25 17.74
N ILE A 295 3.32 -3.10 16.85
CA ILE A 295 3.58 -2.82 15.44
C ILE A 295 2.65 -3.73 14.63
N LYS A 296 2.21 -3.27 13.45
CA LYS A 296 1.54 -4.10 12.45
C LYS A 296 2.57 -4.53 11.43
N GLU A 297 2.53 -5.78 10.98
CA GLU A 297 3.45 -6.36 9.97
C GLU A 297 3.65 -5.47 8.73
N GLU A 298 2.60 -4.83 8.22
CA GLU A 298 2.67 -3.90 7.07
C GLU A 298 3.42 -2.57 7.35
N LEU A 299 3.67 -2.26 8.62
CA LEU A 299 4.33 -1.05 9.14
C LEU A 299 5.60 -1.36 9.92
N ASP A 300 6.03 -2.62 9.93
CA ASP A 300 7.35 -3.03 10.39
C ASP A 300 8.32 -2.88 9.21
N LEU A 301 9.12 -1.82 9.25
CA LEU A 301 9.85 -1.28 8.09
C LEU A 301 11.30 -0.89 8.43
N VAL A 302 11.77 -1.26 9.63
CA VAL A 302 13.09 -0.92 10.16
C VAL A 302 13.64 -2.10 10.95
N GLU A 303 14.63 -2.79 10.37
CA GLU A 303 15.35 -3.90 11.00
C GLU A 303 15.89 -3.52 12.39
N GLU A 304 15.87 -4.45 13.35
CA GLU A 304 16.27 -4.21 14.75
C GLU A 304 17.69 -3.61 14.88
N GLU A 305 18.59 -3.92 13.95
CA GLU A 305 19.97 -3.42 13.90
C GLU A 305 20.08 -1.92 13.56
N ASP A 306 19.13 -1.36 12.80
CA ASP A 306 19.11 0.04 12.33
C ASP A 306 18.34 0.97 13.30
N GLN A 307 17.72 0.44 14.36
CA GLN A 307 16.85 1.20 15.27
C GLN A 307 17.62 2.08 16.27
N ILE A 308 17.25 3.36 16.33
CA ILE A 308 17.91 4.37 17.19
C ILE A 308 16.92 4.90 18.23
N THR A 309 16.96 4.33 19.44
CA THR A 309 16.04 4.63 20.54
C THR A 309 16.48 5.79 21.43
N HIS A 310 15.70 6.88 21.44
CA HIS A 310 15.96 8.04 22.28
C HIS A 310 15.56 7.81 23.75
N ARG A 311 16.46 8.19 24.67
CA ARG A 311 16.31 7.99 26.14
C ARG A 311 15.84 9.25 26.89
N THR A 312 14.95 10.02 26.29
CA THR A 312 14.43 11.28 26.86
C THR A 312 13.45 11.03 28.02
N SER A 313 13.57 11.78 29.10
CA SER A 313 12.69 11.70 30.28
C SER A 313 11.66 12.83 30.31
N LEU A 314 10.50 12.57 30.91
CA LEU A 314 9.36 13.47 30.99
C LEU A 314 9.67 14.78 31.72
N ASP A 315 10.65 14.77 32.63
CA ASP A 315 10.91 15.91 33.51
C ASP A 315 12.15 16.76 33.11
N ASP A 316 12.85 16.35 32.05
CA ASP A 316 14.08 16.99 31.53
C ASP A 316 13.89 18.44 31.06
N GLU A 317 15.00 19.16 30.89
CA GLU A 317 15.01 20.51 30.31
C GLU A 317 15.21 20.43 28.80
N LEU A 318 14.09 20.52 28.07
CA LEU A 318 13.98 20.15 26.66
C LEU A 318 13.76 21.37 25.76
N ASP A 319 14.66 21.60 24.79
CA ASP A 319 14.50 22.67 23.78
C ASP A 319 13.61 22.22 22.60
N VAL A 320 12.52 22.95 22.41
CA VAL A 320 11.55 22.78 21.32
C VAL A 320 12.14 23.20 19.96
N GLN A 321 13.24 23.96 19.96
CA GLN A 321 13.87 24.57 18.78
C GLN A 321 12.82 25.29 17.91
N ASP A 322 11.91 26.05 18.53
CA ASP A 322 10.76 26.68 17.86
C ASP A 322 11.17 27.65 16.74
N GLY A 323 12.39 28.20 16.81
CA GLY A 323 12.99 29.04 15.77
C GLY A 323 13.22 28.34 14.43
N LEU A 324 13.24 26.99 14.38
CA LEU A 324 13.29 26.20 13.14
C LEU A 324 11.96 26.17 12.39
N ASN A 325 10.88 26.70 12.97
CA ASN A 325 9.57 26.77 12.32
C ASN A 325 9.42 28.04 11.45
N ILE A 326 10.48 28.85 11.32
CA ILE A 326 10.50 30.20 10.76
C ILE A 326 11.72 30.33 9.82
N PHE A 327 11.52 30.95 8.65
CA PHE A 327 12.61 31.24 7.72
C PHE A 327 13.66 32.16 8.34
N LYS A 328 14.93 31.79 8.19
CA LYS A 328 16.12 32.63 8.40
C LYS A 328 16.93 32.66 7.10
N PHE A 329 17.66 33.74 6.88
CA PHE A 329 18.68 33.77 5.82
C PHE A 329 19.88 32.94 6.26
N ASP A 330 20.46 32.20 5.34
CA ASP A 330 21.60 31.31 5.55
C ASP A 330 22.80 31.79 4.69
N PRO A 331 23.91 32.26 5.29
CA PRO A 331 25.10 32.65 4.55
C PRO A 331 25.80 31.47 3.87
N GLU A 332 25.70 30.27 4.45
CA GLU A 332 26.41 29.04 4.05
C GLU A 332 25.48 28.10 3.26
N TRP A 333 24.43 28.65 2.63
CA TRP A 333 23.37 27.91 1.95
C TRP A 333 23.85 26.88 0.92
N GLU A 334 24.85 27.21 0.11
CA GLU A 334 25.32 26.33 -0.95
C GLU A 334 26.06 25.11 -0.38
N GLU A 335 26.91 25.32 0.64
CA GLU A 335 27.55 24.24 1.41
C GLU A 335 26.51 23.38 2.15
N HIS A 336 25.48 23.98 2.76
CA HIS A 336 24.42 23.24 3.45
C HIS A 336 23.49 22.43 2.54
N GLU A 337 23.20 22.89 1.32
CA GLU A 337 22.44 22.10 0.34
C GLU A 337 23.31 21.02 -0.31
N GLU A 338 24.60 21.29 -0.59
CA GLU A 338 25.54 20.30 -1.12
C GLU A 338 25.85 19.18 -0.11
N ALA A 339 26.05 19.53 1.16
CA ALA A 339 26.19 18.55 2.24
C ALA A 339 24.93 17.68 2.40
N TYR A 340 23.73 18.26 2.21
CA TYR A 340 22.50 17.47 2.19
C TYR A 340 22.38 16.62 0.91
N GLN A 341 22.83 17.10 -0.24
CA GLN A 341 22.82 16.33 -1.49
C GLN A 341 23.74 15.10 -1.41
N ARG A 342 24.92 15.24 -0.81
CA ARG A 342 25.81 14.10 -0.51
C ARG A 342 25.16 13.10 0.45
N LEU A 343 24.57 13.59 1.55
CA LEU A 343 23.83 12.76 2.51
C LEU A 343 22.59 12.08 1.89
N LYS A 344 21.91 12.74 0.94
CA LYS A 344 20.81 12.15 0.16
C LYS A 344 21.32 10.98 -0.69
N ALA A 345 22.45 11.15 -1.39
CA ALA A 345 23.02 10.11 -2.23
C ALA A 345 23.45 8.88 -1.40
N GLU A 346 24.05 9.10 -0.23
CA GLU A 346 24.36 8.05 0.76
C GLU A 346 23.07 7.32 1.23
N ILE A 347 22.02 8.06 1.60
CA ILE A 347 20.76 7.50 2.11
C ILE A 347 19.98 6.70 1.05
N LEU A 348 20.03 7.12 -0.22
CA LEU A 348 19.27 6.51 -1.32
C LEU A 348 20.09 5.49 -2.14
N GLY A 349 21.41 5.40 -1.94
CA GLY A 349 22.30 4.57 -2.76
C GLY A 349 22.58 5.16 -4.15
N GLU A 350 22.39 6.47 -4.35
CA GLU A 350 22.65 7.17 -5.63
C GLU A 350 24.13 7.54 -5.82
N GLY A 351 25.01 7.19 -4.87
CA GLY A 351 26.44 7.56 -4.88
C GLY A 351 27.35 6.44 -4.39
N SER A 352 27.15 5.20 -4.88
CA SER A 352 28.00 4.05 -4.57
C SER A 352 28.60 3.35 -5.79
N ASP A 353 28.58 4.01 -6.94
CA ASP A 353 29.42 3.75 -8.11
C ASP A 353 30.11 5.09 -8.48
N GLU A 354 31.29 5.03 -9.11
CA GLU A 354 32.05 6.17 -9.66
C GLU A 354 32.68 7.19 -8.65
N GLU A 355 33.60 6.71 -7.79
CA GLU A 355 34.78 7.48 -7.36
C GLU A 355 36.07 6.87 -7.96
N ASP A 356 36.38 7.18 -9.24
CA ASP A 356 37.73 7.14 -9.87
C ASP A 356 37.61 7.38 -11.40
N GLU A 357 37.78 8.63 -11.88
CA GLU A 357 38.52 9.04 -13.12
C GLU A 357 38.32 10.55 -13.49
N ASP A 358 39.26 11.37 -13.03
CA ASP A 358 39.90 12.55 -13.69
C ASP A 358 39.12 13.79 -14.22
N GLU A 359 39.91 14.83 -14.54
CA GLU A 359 39.56 16.26 -14.65
C GLU A 359 39.13 16.75 -16.08
N ASP A 360 38.47 17.91 -16.14
CA ASP A 360 38.31 18.85 -17.26
C ASP A 360 37.70 18.38 -18.62
N GLU A 361 36.50 18.89 -18.97
CA GLU A 361 36.36 19.93 -20.04
C GLU A 361 34.99 20.67 -20.03
N SER A 362 34.81 21.63 -20.95
CA SER A 362 33.87 22.78 -20.85
C SER A 362 32.58 22.70 -21.69
N ASP A 363 31.62 23.59 -21.37
CA ASP A 363 30.43 24.05 -22.14
C ASP A 363 30.32 23.65 -23.64
N GLU A 364 29.16 23.09 -24.04
CA GLU A 364 28.22 23.77 -24.96
C GLU A 364 26.81 23.14 -24.91
N SER A 365 25.84 23.65 -25.70
CA SER A 365 24.39 23.57 -25.39
C SER A 365 23.45 23.16 -26.54
N GLU A 366 22.30 22.57 -26.18
CA GLU A 366 21.13 22.21 -27.03
C GLU A 366 21.41 21.03 -27.99
N ASP A 367 20.65 19.93 -28.01
CA ASP A 367 19.18 19.87 -28.24
C ASP A 367 18.48 18.67 -27.53
N ASP A 368 17.16 18.52 -27.70
CA ASP A 368 16.28 17.63 -26.94
C ASP A 368 16.14 16.21 -27.55
N GLU A 369 16.96 15.21 -27.16
CA GLU A 369 16.61 13.78 -27.39
C GLU A 369 17.05 12.75 -26.30
N GLU A 370 18.02 13.04 -25.43
CA GLU A 370 18.58 12.05 -24.47
C GLU A 370 17.80 11.87 -23.14
N LYS A 371 16.47 11.88 -23.17
CA LYS A 371 15.63 11.56 -21.97
C LYS A 371 15.42 10.05 -21.77
N GLN A 372 16.47 9.25 -21.89
CA GLN A 372 16.36 7.79 -21.75
C GLN A 372 17.47 7.08 -20.96
N GLU A 373 18.56 7.74 -20.58
CA GLU A 373 19.70 7.08 -19.88
C GLU A 373 19.81 7.37 -18.37
N GLU A 374 19.26 8.47 -17.84
CA GLU A 374 19.05 8.66 -16.38
C GLU A 374 17.92 7.78 -15.81
N LYS A 375 17.80 6.53 -16.29
CA LYS A 375 16.93 5.50 -15.73
C LYS A 375 17.65 4.59 -14.74
N ALA A 376 18.54 5.22 -13.97
CA ALA A 376 19.49 4.66 -13.02
C ALA A 376 20.50 3.69 -13.62
N LEU A 377 21.65 3.57 -12.95
CA LEU A 377 22.35 2.29 -12.81
C LEU A 377 21.50 1.36 -11.92
N GLU A 378 20.28 1.05 -12.39
CA GLU A 378 19.55 -0.13 -12.00
C GLU A 378 20.44 -1.30 -12.43
N ILE A 379 21.27 -1.79 -11.50
CA ILE A 379 22.09 -3.01 -11.66
C ILE A 379 21.11 -4.16 -11.87
N LYS A 380 20.68 -4.32 -13.13
CA LYS A 380 19.86 -5.44 -13.59
C LYS A 380 20.72 -6.66 -13.42
N ASP A 381 20.49 -7.39 -12.33
CA ASP A 381 21.15 -8.65 -12.06
C ASP A 381 20.78 -9.69 -13.13
N ALA A 382 21.50 -9.66 -14.24
CA ALA A 382 21.42 -10.64 -15.30
C ALA A 382 21.88 -12.03 -14.82
N SER A 383 22.60 -12.13 -13.69
CA SER A 383 23.02 -13.41 -13.11
C SER A 383 21.90 -14.12 -12.35
N ASN A 384 20.80 -13.43 -12.03
CA ASN A 384 19.63 -13.97 -11.31
C ASN A 384 20.02 -14.66 -9.98
N ALA A 385 20.97 -14.08 -9.26
CA ALA A 385 21.65 -14.68 -8.11
C ALA A 385 20.67 -15.14 -7.02
N ASP A 386 19.69 -14.32 -6.67
CA ASP A 386 18.70 -14.63 -5.64
C ASP A 386 17.74 -15.75 -6.03
N LEU A 387 17.33 -15.80 -7.31
CA LEU A 387 16.51 -16.89 -7.84
C LEU A 387 17.31 -18.21 -7.84
N VAL A 388 18.59 -18.16 -8.21
CA VAL A 388 19.50 -19.31 -8.11
C VAL A 388 19.72 -19.74 -6.65
N ASN A 389 19.82 -18.80 -5.71
CA ASN A 389 19.93 -19.07 -4.28
C ASN A 389 18.63 -19.71 -3.73
N LEU A 390 17.46 -19.21 -4.11
CA LEU A 390 16.16 -19.79 -3.73
C LEU A 390 16.01 -21.22 -4.29
N ARG A 391 16.30 -21.42 -5.59
CA ARG A 391 16.29 -22.75 -6.22
C ARG A 391 17.25 -23.71 -5.50
N ARG A 392 18.46 -23.25 -5.12
CA ARG A 392 19.41 -24.05 -4.35
C ARG A 392 18.86 -24.43 -2.97
N THR A 393 18.24 -23.50 -2.26
CA THR A 393 17.59 -23.75 -0.96
C THR A 393 16.49 -24.80 -1.09
N ILE A 394 15.56 -24.64 -2.04
CA ILE A 394 14.48 -25.60 -2.30
C ILE A 394 15.05 -27.00 -2.64
N TYR A 395 16.04 -27.08 -3.53
CA TYR A 395 16.70 -28.33 -3.89
C TYR A 395 17.33 -29.03 -2.68
N LEU A 396 18.08 -28.29 -1.85
CA LEU A 396 18.71 -28.83 -0.65
C LEU A 396 17.67 -29.25 0.40
N THR A 397 16.54 -28.54 0.54
CA THR A 397 15.43 -28.95 1.42
C THR A 397 14.78 -30.26 0.97
N ILE A 398 14.58 -30.44 -0.34
CA ILE A 398 14.06 -31.69 -0.92
C ILE A 398 15.05 -32.84 -0.67
N MET A 399 16.33 -32.67 -1.00
CA MET A 399 17.36 -33.71 -0.91
C MET A 399 17.81 -34.05 0.52
N SER A 400 17.51 -33.19 1.51
CA SER A 400 17.79 -33.42 2.93
C SER A 400 16.57 -33.91 3.72
N SER A 401 15.51 -34.33 3.03
CA SER A 401 14.28 -34.85 3.64
C SER A 401 14.05 -36.30 3.23
N ILE A 402 13.74 -37.16 4.21
CA ILE A 402 13.52 -38.59 3.94
C ILE A 402 12.04 -38.85 3.70
N ASP A 403 11.17 -38.24 4.53
CA ASP A 403 9.72 -38.41 4.42
C ASP A 403 9.08 -37.25 3.65
N PRO A 404 8.07 -37.50 2.79
CA PRO A 404 7.39 -36.45 2.04
C PRO A 404 6.62 -35.49 2.95
N GLU A 405 6.18 -35.94 4.14
CA GLU A 405 5.55 -35.05 5.14
C GLU A 405 6.55 -34.05 5.72
N GLU A 406 7.74 -34.53 6.09
CA GLU A 406 8.85 -33.72 6.58
C GLU A 406 9.29 -32.70 5.53
N CYS A 407 9.42 -33.15 4.27
CA CYS A 407 9.75 -32.31 3.13
C CYS A 407 8.74 -31.17 2.95
N CYS A 408 7.43 -31.47 2.95
CA CYS A 408 6.39 -30.43 2.84
C CYS A 408 6.48 -29.41 3.98
N HIS A 409 6.62 -29.88 5.23
CA HIS A 409 6.68 -29.01 6.41
C HIS A 409 7.95 -28.16 6.48
N LYS A 410 9.09 -28.63 5.93
CA LYS A 410 10.30 -27.80 5.75
C LYS A 410 10.12 -26.79 4.61
N LEU A 411 9.58 -27.20 3.46
CA LEU A 411 9.37 -26.32 2.31
C LEU A 411 8.38 -25.19 2.62
N MET A 412 7.35 -25.44 3.43
CA MET A 412 6.44 -24.39 3.96
C MET A 412 7.12 -23.37 4.90
N LYS A 413 8.38 -23.61 5.32
CA LYS A 413 9.18 -22.68 6.15
C LYS A 413 10.27 -21.96 5.37
N VAL A 414 10.42 -22.25 4.08
CA VAL A 414 11.27 -21.45 3.20
C VAL A 414 10.51 -20.14 2.93
N SER A 415 11.12 -19.01 3.27
CA SER A 415 10.60 -17.69 2.94
C SER A 415 10.65 -17.50 1.42
N LEU A 416 9.49 -17.58 0.78
CA LEU A 416 9.32 -17.30 -0.65
C LEU A 416 9.09 -15.79 -0.84
N PRO A 417 9.93 -15.09 -1.62
CA PRO A 417 9.67 -13.69 -1.96
C PRO A 417 8.32 -13.55 -2.69
N PRO A 418 7.55 -12.48 -2.46
CA PRO A 418 6.25 -12.30 -3.10
C PRO A 418 6.39 -12.30 -4.63
N GLY A 419 5.66 -13.19 -5.30
CA GLY A 419 5.73 -13.40 -6.75
C GLY A 419 6.70 -14.51 -7.20
N GLN A 420 7.57 -15.04 -6.34
CA GLN A 420 8.44 -16.20 -6.66
C GLN A 420 7.82 -17.56 -6.30
N GLU A 421 6.59 -17.59 -5.79
CA GLU A 421 5.79 -18.79 -5.53
C GLU A 421 5.80 -19.87 -6.65
N PRO A 422 5.68 -19.56 -7.97
CA PRO A 422 5.76 -20.56 -9.04
C PRO A 422 7.08 -21.35 -9.09
N GLU A 423 8.17 -20.83 -8.53
CA GLU A 423 9.47 -21.51 -8.53
C GLU A 423 9.46 -22.77 -7.64
N LEU A 424 8.62 -22.83 -6.60
CA LEU A 424 8.51 -24.02 -5.75
C LEU A 424 7.89 -25.23 -6.51
N PRO A 425 6.71 -25.12 -7.13
CA PRO A 425 6.20 -26.13 -8.06
C PRO A 425 7.16 -26.45 -9.22
N SER A 426 7.80 -25.44 -9.83
CA SER A 426 8.77 -25.66 -10.92
C SER A 426 9.94 -26.52 -10.43
N MET A 427 10.55 -26.19 -9.29
CA MET A 427 11.67 -26.96 -8.73
C MET A 427 11.28 -28.39 -8.32
N ILE A 428 10.08 -28.61 -7.77
CA ILE A 428 9.59 -29.96 -7.46
C ILE A 428 9.52 -30.83 -8.73
N VAL A 429 9.01 -30.28 -9.84
CA VAL A 429 8.95 -30.98 -11.14
C VAL A 429 10.33 -31.11 -11.79
N GLU A 430 11.18 -30.08 -11.72
CA GLU A 430 12.55 -30.14 -12.25
C GLU A 430 13.39 -31.22 -11.56
N CYS A 431 13.36 -31.30 -10.23
CA CYS A 431 14.00 -32.36 -9.45
C CYS A 431 13.46 -33.74 -9.86
N CYS A 432 12.13 -33.91 -9.85
CA CYS A 432 11.49 -35.15 -10.28
C CYS A 432 11.86 -35.56 -11.72
N SER A 433 12.07 -34.60 -12.62
CA SER A 433 12.44 -34.87 -14.02
C SER A 433 13.85 -35.42 -14.16
N GLN A 434 14.79 -34.97 -13.32
CA GLN A 434 16.21 -35.32 -13.41
C GLN A 434 16.55 -36.69 -12.80
N GLU A 435 15.66 -37.24 -11.97
CA GLU A 435 15.77 -38.59 -11.43
C GLU A 435 15.97 -39.66 -12.52
N ARG A 436 16.81 -40.67 -12.23
CA ARG A 436 16.97 -41.81 -13.15
C ARG A 436 15.68 -42.60 -13.33
N THR A 437 14.86 -42.68 -12.28
CA THR A 437 13.59 -43.40 -12.23
C THR A 437 12.60 -42.60 -11.40
N TYR A 438 11.37 -42.40 -11.88
CA TYR A 438 10.30 -41.75 -11.12
C TYR A 438 10.15 -42.31 -9.69
N GLN A 439 10.34 -41.46 -8.69
CA GLN A 439 10.14 -41.79 -7.29
C GLN A 439 8.78 -41.24 -6.81
N LYS A 440 7.98 -42.07 -6.11
CA LYS A 440 6.66 -41.66 -5.58
C LYS A 440 6.72 -40.51 -4.58
N PHE A 441 7.88 -40.29 -3.96
CA PHE A 441 8.17 -39.18 -3.06
C PHE A 441 7.74 -37.81 -3.64
N TYR A 442 8.12 -37.52 -4.89
CA TYR A 442 7.76 -36.26 -5.55
C TYR A 442 6.24 -36.13 -5.76
N GLY A 443 5.58 -37.18 -6.25
CA GLY A 443 4.12 -37.19 -6.43
C GLY A 443 3.35 -36.94 -5.13
N LEU A 444 3.80 -37.53 -4.01
CA LEU A 444 3.22 -37.32 -2.68
C LEU A 444 3.45 -35.90 -2.13
N ILE A 445 4.57 -35.25 -2.48
CA ILE A 445 4.82 -33.84 -2.15
C ILE A 445 3.88 -32.93 -2.96
N GLY A 446 3.80 -33.16 -4.28
CA GLY A 446 2.90 -32.41 -5.16
C GLY A 446 1.44 -32.54 -4.73
N GLU A 447 0.98 -33.75 -4.44
CA GLU A 447 -0.38 -34.03 -3.93
C GLU A 447 -0.69 -33.24 -2.65
N ARG A 448 0.27 -33.14 -1.72
CA ARG A 448 0.08 -32.41 -0.46
C ARG A 448 0.01 -30.91 -0.68
N PHE A 449 0.95 -30.33 -1.44
CA PHE A 449 0.89 -28.90 -1.76
C PHE A 449 -0.40 -28.53 -2.48
N ALA A 450 -0.79 -29.26 -3.52
CA ALA A 450 -2.03 -29.03 -4.27
C ALA A 450 -3.32 -29.19 -3.42
N LYS A 451 -3.25 -29.89 -2.28
CA LYS A 451 -4.36 -30.06 -1.32
C LYS A 451 -4.29 -29.12 -0.09
N ILE A 452 -3.22 -28.33 0.08
CA ILE A 452 -3.09 -27.36 1.18
C ILE A 452 -3.85 -26.06 0.90
N ASN A 453 -3.66 -25.47 -0.28
CA ASN A 453 -4.30 -24.22 -0.66
C ASN A 453 -4.47 -24.17 -2.19
N ARG A 454 -5.57 -23.58 -2.65
CA ARG A 454 -5.89 -23.41 -4.08
C ARG A 454 -4.77 -22.72 -4.86
N LEU A 455 -4.04 -21.79 -4.24
CA LEU A 455 -2.88 -21.13 -4.86
C LEU A 455 -1.84 -22.15 -5.38
N TRP A 456 -1.56 -23.20 -4.59
CA TRP A 456 -0.65 -24.27 -5.02
C TRP A 456 -1.25 -25.14 -6.12
N THR A 457 -2.55 -25.41 -6.07
CA THR A 457 -3.29 -26.09 -7.14
C THR A 457 -3.14 -25.31 -8.45
N ASP A 458 -3.57 -24.05 -8.46
CA ASP A 458 -3.56 -23.16 -9.64
C ASP A 458 -2.13 -22.98 -10.21
N LEU A 459 -1.08 -23.03 -9.39
CA LEU A 459 0.33 -23.01 -9.84
C LEU A 459 0.81 -24.35 -10.44
N PHE A 460 0.37 -25.49 -9.91
CA PHE A 460 0.67 -26.80 -10.53
C PHE A 460 -0.08 -27.00 -11.85
N GLU A 461 -1.27 -26.41 -12.00
CA GLU A 461 -2.03 -26.41 -13.26
C GLU A 461 -1.34 -25.55 -14.34
N GLN A 462 -0.88 -24.35 -13.98
CA GLN A 462 -0.03 -23.52 -14.85
C GLN A 462 1.28 -24.24 -15.23
N SER A 463 1.87 -24.96 -14.28
CA SER A 463 3.07 -25.78 -14.53
C SER A 463 2.77 -26.89 -15.55
N PHE A 464 1.64 -27.58 -15.46
CA PHE A 464 1.25 -28.62 -16.42
C PHE A 464 1.22 -28.09 -17.85
N ALA A 465 0.56 -26.94 -18.09
CA ALA A 465 0.51 -26.30 -19.40
C ALA A 465 1.92 -25.93 -19.91
N LYS A 466 2.71 -25.23 -19.08
CA LYS A 466 4.11 -24.83 -19.38
C LYS A 466 5.00 -26.02 -19.78
N TYR A 467 4.90 -27.15 -19.09
CA TYR A 467 5.64 -28.37 -19.41
C TYR A 467 5.11 -29.11 -20.66
N TYR A 468 3.81 -29.01 -20.96
CA TYR A 468 3.23 -29.61 -22.16
C TYR A 468 3.57 -28.83 -23.44
N ASP A 469 3.59 -27.49 -23.39
CA ASP A 469 3.96 -26.66 -24.55
C ASP A 469 5.46 -26.80 -24.88
N THR A 470 6.31 -26.80 -23.85
CA THR A 470 7.77 -26.94 -23.99
C THR A 470 8.25 -28.38 -24.16
N ILE A 471 7.33 -29.35 -24.26
CA ILE A 471 7.60 -30.80 -24.16
C ILE A 471 8.58 -31.35 -25.19
N HIS A 472 8.66 -30.69 -26.35
CA HIS A 472 9.59 -30.99 -27.43
C HIS A 472 11.07 -30.82 -27.04
N ARG A 473 11.37 -30.11 -25.95
CA ARG A 473 12.74 -29.84 -25.46
C ARG A 473 13.29 -30.91 -24.52
N TYR A 474 12.45 -31.82 -24.01
CA TYR A 474 12.84 -32.78 -22.97
C TYR A 474 13.14 -34.17 -23.53
N GLU A 475 14.17 -34.80 -22.98
CA GLU A 475 14.54 -36.18 -23.28
C GLU A 475 13.51 -37.19 -22.74
N THR A 476 13.45 -38.37 -23.36
CA THR A 476 12.48 -39.45 -23.07
C THR A 476 12.42 -39.87 -21.59
N ASN A 477 13.52 -39.72 -20.81
CA ASN A 477 13.49 -40.03 -19.38
C ASN A 477 12.83 -38.94 -18.53
N ARG A 478 13.12 -37.66 -18.82
CA ARG A 478 12.45 -36.52 -18.16
C ARG A 478 10.96 -36.54 -18.47
N LEU A 479 10.59 -36.76 -19.74
CA LEU A 479 9.21 -36.94 -20.17
C LEU A 479 8.47 -38.05 -19.38
N ARG A 480 9.15 -39.17 -19.12
CA ARG A 480 8.59 -40.27 -18.34
C ARG A 480 8.29 -39.84 -16.90
N ASN A 481 9.23 -39.18 -16.23
CA ASN A 481 9.03 -38.81 -14.83
C ASN A 481 7.99 -37.70 -14.67
N ILE A 482 8.00 -36.69 -15.55
CA ILE A 482 7.01 -35.59 -15.54
C ILE A 482 5.60 -36.16 -15.83
N ALA A 483 5.45 -37.09 -16.77
CA ALA A 483 4.17 -37.76 -17.04
C ALA A 483 3.63 -38.54 -15.82
N ARG A 484 4.50 -39.22 -15.07
CA ARG A 484 4.10 -39.97 -13.86
C ARG A 484 3.82 -39.06 -12.65
N PHE A 485 4.53 -37.95 -12.53
CA PHE A 485 4.24 -36.92 -11.52
C PHE A 485 2.81 -36.37 -11.69
N PHE A 486 2.44 -35.95 -12.90
CA PHE A 486 1.09 -35.47 -13.18
C PHE A 486 0.04 -36.59 -13.24
N GLY A 487 0.44 -37.83 -13.59
CA GLY A 487 -0.40 -39.02 -13.46
C GLY A 487 -0.81 -39.30 -12.01
N HIS A 488 0.11 -39.18 -11.05
CA HIS A 488 -0.19 -39.26 -9.61
C HIS A 488 -1.14 -38.14 -9.16
N LEU A 489 -0.89 -36.90 -9.58
CA LEU A 489 -1.74 -35.75 -9.22
C LEU A 489 -3.19 -35.87 -9.73
N LEU A 490 -3.38 -36.33 -10.97
CA LEU A 490 -4.72 -36.51 -11.56
C LEU A 490 -5.44 -37.76 -11.03
N SER A 491 -4.72 -38.84 -10.70
CA SER A 491 -5.33 -40.06 -10.14
C SER A 491 -5.63 -39.98 -8.63
N SER A 492 -5.02 -39.03 -7.92
CA SER A 492 -5.31 -38.72 -6.51
C SER A 492 -6.36 -37.61 -6.32
N ASP A 493 -6.99 -37.15 -7.40
CA ASP A 493 -7.89 -35.97 -7.42
C ASP A 493 -7.25 -34.73 -6.75
N ALA A 494 -5.95 -34.52 -6.96
CA ALA A 494 -5.18 -33.38 -6.46
C ALA A 494 -5.09 -32.22 -7.47
N LEU A 495 -5.23 -32.51 -8.76
CA LEU A 495 -5.42 -31.53 -9.83
C LEU A 495 -6.76 -31.76 -10.54
N GLY A 496 -7.37 -30.68 -11.03
CA GLY A 496 -8.59 -30.79 -11.83
C GLY A 496 -8.32 -31.33 -13.23
N TRP A 497 -9.27 -32.11 -13.77
CA TRP A 497 -9.15 -32.75 -15.08
C TRP A 497 -9.23 -31.75 -16.26
N HIS A 498 -9.50 -30.47 -16.00
CA HIS A 498 -9.48 -29.39 -16.99
C HIS A 498 -8.08 -29.05 -17.50
N VAL A 499 -7.00 -29.42 -16.80
CA VAL A 499 -5.62 -29.24 -17.32
C VAL A 499 -5.38 -29.99 -18.63
N LEU A 500 -6.15 -31.06 -18.89
CA LEU A 500 -6.06 -31.84 -20.12
C LEU A 500 -6.59 -31.11 -21.36
N THR A 501 -7.27 -29.96 -21.20
CA THR A 501 -7.76 -29.12 -22.32
C THR A 501 -6.64 -28.60 -23.22
N VAL A 502 -5.41 -28.50 -22.70
CA VAL A 502 -4.22 -28.10 -23.49
C VAL A 502 -3.82 -29.20 -24.49
N ILE A 503 -4.23 -30.46 -24.25
CA ILE A 503 -3.83 -31.61 -25.06
C ILE A 503 -4.72 -31.73 -26.31
N HIS A 504 -4.19 -31.29 -27.44
CA HIS A 504 -4.78 -31.44 -28.76
C HIS A 504 -4.17 -32.67 -29.46
N LEU A 505 -5.01 -33.61 -29.92
CA LEU A 505 -4.60 -34.91 -30.48
C LEU A 505 -4.95 -35.03 -31.97
N ASN A 506 -4.31 -34.18 -32.78
CA ASN A 506 -4.43 -34.12 -34.24
C ASN A 506 -3.10 -34.47 -34.93
N GLU A 507 -3.07 -34.51 -36.26
CA GLU A 507 -1.89 -34.89 -37.04
C GLU A 507 -0.84 -33.76 -37.13
N GLU A 508 -1.27 -32.50 -36.99
CA GLU A 508 -0.52 -31.29 -37.40
C GLU A 508 0.21 -30.60 -36.23
N GLU A 509 -0.37 -30.62 -35.02
CA GLU A 509 0.23 -30.01 -33.81
C GLU A 509 0.96 -31.03 -32.92
N THR A 510 0.64 -32.33 -33.03
CA THR A 510 1.21 -33.33 -32.11
C THR A 510 2.64 -33.72 -32.45
N THR A 511 3.60 -33.30 -31.64
CA THR A 511 5.00 -33.78 -31.75
C THR A 511 5.15 -35.24 -31.30
N SER A 512 6.25 -35.88 -31.70
CA SER A 512 6.63 -37.21 -31.19
C SER A 512 6.79 -37.23 -29.67
N SER A 513 7.35 -36.17 -29.07
CA SER A 513 7.48 -36.02 -27.61
C SER A 513 6.11 -35.93 -26.92
N SER A 514 5.16 -35.16 -27.47
CA SER A 514 3.78 -35.08 -26.98
C SER A 514 3.11 -36.46 -26.99
N ARG A 515 3.27 -37.23 -28.08
CA ARG A 515 2.76 -38.61 -28.22
C ARG A 515 3.44 -39.61 -27.26
N ILE A 516 4.69 -39.38 -26.86
CA ILE A 516 5.36 -40.19 -25.82
C ILE A 516 4.83 -39.84 -24.42
N PHE A 517 4.61 -38.57 -24.13
CA PHE A 517 4.08 -38.10 -22.85
C PHE A 517 2.65 -38.56 -22.61
N ILE A 518 1.73 -38.33 -23.55
CA ILE A 518 0.32 -38.76 -23.45
C ILE A 518 0.24 -40.27 -23.24
N LYS A 519 1.11 -41.04 -23.92
CA LYS A 519 1.20 -42.49 -23.74
C LYS A 519 1.53 -42.86 -22.30
N ILE A 520 2.57 -42.27 -21.73
CA ILE A 520 3.03 -42.58 -20.37
C ILE A 520 2.00 -42.09 -19.34
N LEU A 521 1.45 -40.89 -19.51
CA LEU A 521 0.44 -40.30 -18.63
C LEU A 521 -0.81 -41.20 -18.52
N PHE A 522 -1.41 -41.59 -19.66
CA PHE A 522 -2.59 -42.47 -19.63
C PHE A 522 -2.27 -43.90 -19.19
N GLN A 523 -1.05 -44.41 -19.43
CA GLN A 523 -0.62 -45.70 -18.88
C GLN A 523 -0.50 -45.64 -17.35
N ASP A 524 0.05 -44.57 -16.79
CA ASP A 524 0.16 -44.37 -15.34
C ASP A 524 -1.22 -44.19 -14.66
N LEU A 525 -2.12 -43.41 -15.29
CA LEU A 525 -3.52 -43.28 -14.85
C LEU A 525 -4.27 -44.63 -14.88
N ALA A 526 -4.00 -45.47 -15.88
CA ALA A 526 -4.58 -46.82 -15.99
C ALA A 526 -3.98 -47.80 -14.96
N GLU A 527 -2.69 -47.68 -14.63
CA GLU A 527 -2.03 -48.43 -13.55
C GLU A 527 -2.57 -48.01 -12.16
N ALA A 528 -2.81 -46.72 -11.93
CA ALA A 528 -3.26 -46.17 -10.65
C ALA A 528 -4.75 -46.40 -10.36
N MET A 529 -5.64 -46.12 -11.32
CA MET A 529 -7.10 -46.18 -11.11
C MET A 529 -7.75 -47.46 -11.64
N GLY A 530 -7.11 -48.13 -12.59
CA GLY A 530 -7.70 -49.23 -13.36
C GLY A 530 -8.62 -48.75 -14.49
N MET A 531 -8.52 -49.42 -15.66
CA MET A 531 -9.17 -49.01 -16.92
C MET A 531 -10.67 -48.69 -16.79
N LYS A 532 -11.44 -49.45 -16.00
CA LYS A 532 -12.88 -49.22 -15.81
C LYS A 532 -13.21 -47.90 -15.11
N LYS A 533 -12.39 -47.46 -14.13
CA LYS A 533 -12.58 -46.16 -13.47
C LYS A 533 -12.16 -45.02 -14.37
N LEU A 534 -11.06 -45.21 -15.11
CA LEU A 534 -10.58 -44.24 -16.10
C LEU A 534 -11.64 -44.02 -17.20
N GLN A 535 -12.22 -45.07 -17.76
CA GLN A 535 -13.36 -44.98 -18.68
C GLN A 535 -14.54 -44.21 -18.06
N ALA A 536 -14.94 -44.53 -16.83
CA ALA A 536 -16.07 -43.86 -16.18
C ALA A 536 -15.84 -42.35 -15.97
N ARG A 537 -14.63 -41.93 -15.59
CA ARG A 537 -14.26 -40.49 -15.48
C ARG A 537 -14.16 -39.81 -16.85
N LEU A 538 -13.70 -40.50 -17.89
CA LEU A 538 -13.59 -39.95 -19.25
C LEU A 538 -14.93 -39.89 -20.00
N LYS A 539 -15.95 -40.62 -19.54
CA LYS A 539 -17.35 -40.55 -20.03
C LYS A 539 -18.27 -39.68 -19.16
N ASP A 540 -17.73 -38.99 -18.16
CA ASP A 540 -18.50 -38.08 -17.30
C ASP A 540 -18.86 -36.80 -18.08
N ASP A 541 -20.15 -36.47 -18.14
CA ASP A 541 -20.70 -35.31 -18.85
C ASP A 541 -20.11 -33.98 -18.36
N ALA A 542 -19.77 -33.88 -17.06
CA ALA A 542 -19.22 -32.67 -16.45
C ALA A 542 -17.83 -32.29 -16.99
N TYR A 543 -17.09 -33.26 -17.53
CA TYR A 543 -15.71 -33.06 -18.01
C TYR A 543 -15.55 -33.19 -19.54
N GLN A 544 -16.61 -33.55 -20.29
CA GLN A 544 -16.52 -33.76 -21.75
C GLN A 544 -15.90 -32.56 -22.50
N ALA A 545 -16.26 -31.34 -22.11
CA ALA A 545 -15.72 -30.11 -22.72
C ALA A 545 -14.18 -30.05 -22.66
N ASN A 546 -13.60 -30.45 -21.54
CA ASN A 546 -12.15 -30.45 -21.29
C ASN A 546 -11.41 -31.51 -22.11
N PHE A 547 -12.11 -32.55 -22.57
CA PHE A 547 -11.52 -33.64 -23.35
C PHE A 547 -11.69 -33.46 -24.87
N THR A 548 -12.24 -32.32 -25.32
CA THR A 548 -12.48 -32.02 -26.74
C THR A 548 -11.22 -32.14 -27.61
N GLY A 549 -10.06 -31.71 -27.11
CA GLY A 549 -8.78 -31.85 -27.81
C GLY A 549 -8.23 -33.29 -27.86
N LEU A 550 -8.53 -34.11 -26.85
CA LEU A 550 -8.13 -35.52 -26.76
C LEU A 550 -9.01 -36.45 -27.60
N PHE A 551 -10.31 -36.15 -27.66
CA PHE A 551 -11.32 -36.94 -28.38
C PHE A 551 -12.02 -36.10 -29.48
N PRO A 552 -11.26 -35.61 -30.48
CA PRO A 552 -11.77 -34.73 -31.53
C PRO A 552 -12.96 -35.32 -32.30
N ARG A 553 -14.07 -34.57 -32.33
CA ARG A 553 -15.31 -34.86 -33.10
C ARG A 553 -15.55 -33.86 -34.24
N ASP A 554 -14.65 -32.90 -34.41
CA ASP A 554 -14.64 -31.84 -35.43
C ASP A 554 -14.44 -32.37 -36.86
N ASN A 555 -13.43 -33.23 -37.04
CA ASN A 555 -12.93 -33.63 -38.34
C ASN A 555 -12.66 -35.14 -38.36
N PRO A 556 -13.22 -35.90 -39.32
CA PRO A 556 -13.01 -37.35 -39.43
C PRO A 556 -11.54 -37.78 -39.50
N ARG A 557 -10.61 -36.92 -39.96
CA ARG A 557 -9.16 -37.17 -39.91
C ARG A 557 -8.66 -37.17 -38.47
N ASN A 558 -8.99 -36.14 -37.69
CA ASN A 558 -8.61 -35.99 -36.28
C ASN A 558 -9.24 -37.11 -35.42
N THR A 559 -10.52 -37.41 -35.62
CA THR A 559 -11.22 -38.51 -34.94
C THR A 559 -10.52 -39.86 -35.20
N ARG A 560 -10.15 -40.16 -36.45
CA ARG A 560 -9.40 -41.39 -36.81
C ARG A 560 -7.99 -41.41 -36.22
N PHE A 561 -7.31 -40.26 -36.20
CA PHE A 561 -5.97 -40.12 -35.65
C PHE A 561 -5.95 -40.47 -34.15
N SER A 562 -6.86 -39.87 -33.36
CA SER A 562 -7.03 -40.17 -31.93
C SER A 562 -7.39 -41.65 -31.68
N ILE A 563 -8.37 -42.21 -32.42
CA ILE A 563 -8.74 -43.64 -32.36
C ILE A 563 -7.52 -44.55 -32.61
N ASN A 564 -6.76 -44.30 -33.68
CA ASN A 564 -5.59 -45.10 -34.03
C ASN A 564 -4.48 -44.99 -32.98
N TYR A 565 -4.22 -43.78 -32.50
CA TYR A 565 -3.24 -43.51 -31.46
C TYR A 565 -3.58 -44.24 -30.16
N PHE A 566 -4.78 -44.07 -29.60
CA PHE A 566 -5.20 -44.78 -28.37
C PHE A 566 -5.23 -46.30 -28.55
N THR A 567 -5.51 -46.81 -29.75
CA THR A 567 -5.36 -48.25 -30.07
C THR A 567 -3.90 -48.69 -29.96
N SER A 568 -2.97 -47.96 -30.59
CA SER A 568 -1.53 -48.30 -30.63
C SER A 568 -0.83 -48.31 -29.28
N ILE A 569 -1.35 -47.60 -28.28
CA ILE A 569 -0.82 -47.56 -26.91
C ILE A 569 -1.52 -48.57 -25.98
N GLY A 570 -2.42 -49.39 -26.50
CA GLY A 570 -3.12 -50.46 -25.78
C GLY A 570 -4.40 -50.03 -25.05
N MET A 571 -4.90 -48.81 -25.30
CA MET A 571 -6.03 -48.21 -24.57
C MET A 571 -7.23 -47.91 -25.49
N GLY A 572 -7.43 -48.74 -26.52
CA GLY A 572 -8.51 -48.57 -27.51
C GLY A 572 -9.92 -48.53 -26.93
N ALA A 573 -10.14 -49.15 -25.75
CA ALA A 573 -11.41 -49.13 -25.02
C ALA A 573 -11.80 -47.75 -24.45
N VAL A 574 -10.89 -46.77 -24.46
CA VAL A 574 -11.20 -45.36 -24.17
C VAL A 574 -11.89 -44.67 -25.37
N THR A 575 -11.78 -45.25 -26.58
CA THR A 575 -12.24 -44.63 -27.84
C THR A 575 -13.49 -45.28 -28.44
N GLU A 576 -14.26 -46.02 -27.64
CA GLU A 576 -15.47 -46.73 -28.09
C GLU A 576 -16.49 -45.75 -28.69
N ASP A 577 -16.85 -44.70 -27.95
CA ASP A 577 -17.85 -43.70 -28.35
C ASP A 577 -17.45 -42.94 -29.62
N MET A 578 -16.14 -42.75 -29.84
CA MET A 578 -15.61 -42.14 -31.07
C MET A 578 -15.77 -43.06 -32.30
N ARG A 579 -15.71 -44.38 -32.11
CA ARG A 579 -15.93 -45.37 -33.19
C ARG A 579 -17.39 -45.46 -33.55
N GLU A 580 -18.29 -45.35 -32.58
CA GLU A 580 -19.75 -45.27 -32.82
C GLU A 580 -20.10 -43.96 -33.53
N TYR A 581 -19.58 -42.82 -33.07
CA TYR A 581 -19.72 -41.53 -33.73
C TYR A 581 -19.25 -41.57 -35.20
N LEU A 582 -18.10 -42.18 -35.47
CA LEU A 582 -17.55 -42.30 -36.83
C LEU A 582 -18.27 -43.32 -37.72
N GLN A 583 -19.00 -44.29 -37.14
CA GLN A 583 -19.89 -45.20 -37.88
C GLN A 583 -21.24 -44.55 -38.22
N ASN A 584 -21.76 -43.72 -37.31
CA ASN A 584 -23.04 -43.02 -37.45
C ASN A 584 -22.95 -41.73 -38.30
N MET A 585 -21.75 -41.27 -38.64
CA MET A 585 -21.55 -40.06 -39.43
C MET A 585 -21.94 -40.27 -40.92
N PRO A 586 -22.69 -39.34 -41.54
CA PRO A 586 -22.98 -39.38 -42.97
C PRO A 586 -21.71 -39.43 -43.81
N LYS A 587 -21.60 -40.39 -44.73
CA LYS A 587 -20.47 -40.47 -45.67
C LYS A 587 -20.46 -39.22 -46.55
N PRO A 588 -19.33 -38.50 -46.68
CA PRO A 588 -19.22 -37.37 -47.60
C PRO A 588 -19.61 -37.79 -49.01
N ALA A 589 -20.58 -37.11 -49.61
CA ALA A 589 -20.92 -37.30 -51.00
C ALA A 589 -19.75 -36.85 -51.89
N LEU A 590 -19.42 -37.64 -52.91
CA LEU A 590 -18.45 -37.24 -53.92
C LEU A 590 -18.96 -35.96 -54.62
N PRO A 591 -18.13 -34.91 -54.80
CA PRO A 591 -18.54 -33.71 -55.51
C PRO A 591 -19.01 -34.05 -56.92
N ALA A 592 -20.29 -33.78 -57.20
CA ALA A 592 -20.82 -33.91 -58.54
C ALA A 592 -20.20 -32.84 -59.46
N LEU A 593 -19.89 -33.21 -60.70
CA LEU A 593 -19.47 -32.26 -61.73
C LEU A 593 -20.60 -31.23 -61.96
N PRO A 594 -20.29 -29.95 -62.20
CA PRO A 594 -21.30 -28.90 -62.35
C PRO A 594 -22.13 -29.15 -63.62
N ALA A 595 -23.39 -29.53 -63.43
CA ALA A 595 -24.36 -29.68 -64.51
C ALA A 595 -24.88 -28.31 -64.98
N ALA A 596 -25.24 -28.22 -66.26
CA ALA A 596 -25.73 -26.99 -66.88
C ALA A 596 -27.17 -26.65 -66.46
N ALA A 597 -27.59 -25.40 -66.71
CA ALA A 597 -28.88 -24.87 -66.30
C ALA A 597 -30.06 -25.24 -67.23
N ALA A 598 -31.18 -25.64 -66.61
CA ALA A 598 -32.58 -25.58 -67.08
C ALA A 598 -33.46 -25.88 -65.82
N GLU A 599 -34.41 -25.04 -65.41
CA GLU A 599 -35.83 -25.03 -65.87
C GLU A 599 -36.49 -26.42 -65.70
N SER A 600 -37.21 -26.68 -64.59
CA SER A 600 -38.68 -26.47 -64.39
C SER A 600 -39.56 -27.44 -65.21
N ASP A 601 -40.66 -28.04 -64.73
CA ASP A 601 -41.70 -27.55 -63.81
C ASP A 601 -42.64 -28.69 -63.31
N SER A 602 -43.44 -28.43 -62.26
CA SER A 602 -44.73 -29.06 -61.89
C SER A 602 -44.78 -30.52 -61.39
N GLY A 603 -45.78 -30.92 -60.56
CA GLY A 603 -46.78 -30.06 -59.90
C GLY A 603 -47.94 -30.77 -59.15
N SER A 604 -48.82 -29.93 -58.57
CA SER A 604 -49.99 -30.25 -57.69
C SER A 604 -49.59 -30.75 -56.27
N SER A 605 -50.43 -30.85 -55.22
CA SER A 605 -51.88 -30.68 -54.97
C SER A 605 -52.12 -30.41 -53.46
N VAL A 606 -53.23 -29.85 -52.91
CA VAL A 606 -54.19 -28.77 -53.25
C VAL A 606 -54.94 -28.34 -51.94
N SER A 607 -55.43 -27.09 -51.84
CA SER A 607 -56.64 -26.65 -51.07
C SER A 607 -56.71 -26.79 -49.51
N SER A 608 -57.35 -25.94 -48.68
CA SER A 608 -57.83 -24.52 -48.73
C SER A 608 -58.29 -24.00 -47.32
N TYR A 609 -58.04 -22.71 -47.03
CA TYR A 609 -58.97 -21.72 -46.38
C TYR A 609 -59.42 -21.73 -44.88
N SER A 610 -58.97 -20.70 -44.11
CA SER A 610 -59.70 -19.85 -43.08
C SER A 610 -60.15 -20.47 -41.72
N SER A 611 -60.33 -19.78 -40.56
CA SER A 611 -60.76 -18.38 -40.26
C SER A 611 -60.52 -17.91 -38.78
N TYR A 612 -60.69 -16.59 -38.50
CA TYR A 612 -61.04 -15.91 -37.19
C TYR A 612 -60.01 -15.90 -36.00
N THR A 613 -59.41 -14.75 -35.59
CA THR A 613 -59.81 -13.64 -34.62
C THR A 613 -59.74 -14.00 -33.10
N ASP A 614 -59.01 -13.29 -32.20
CA ASP A 614 -59.11 -11.89 -31.67
C ASP A 614 -60.25 -11.66 -30.63
N PRO A 615 -60.19 -10.66 -29.69
CA PRO A 615 -59.06 -9.98 -29.03
C PRO A 615 -59.29 -9.66 -27.50
N VAL A 616 -58.60 -8.63 -26.96
CA VAL A 616 -58.61 -8.09 -25.56
C VAL A 616 -59.90 -7.29 -25.19
N PRO A 617 -60.10 -6.90 -23.90
CA PRO A 617 -59.88 -5.48 -23.53
C PRO A 617 -59.36 -5.20 -22.09
N GLY A 618 -58.95 -3.94 -21.82
CA GLY A 618 -58.75 -3.34 -20.48
C GLY A 618 -60.05 -2.81 -19.85
N PRO A 619 -60.05 -1.91 -18.83
CA PRO A 619 -59.36 -0.59 -18.89
C PRO A 619 -58.83 0.02 -17.55
N GLU A 620 -58.29 1.25 -17.62
CA GLU A 620 -58.42 2.50 -16.78
C GLU A 620 -58.86 2.45 -15.28
N VAL A 621 -58.55 3.41 -14.37
CA VAL A 621 -57.90 4.76 -14.38
C VAL A 621 -56.87 4.87 -13.18
N ASP A 622 -56.52 5.93 -12.42
CA ASP A 622 -56.93 7.35 -12.19
C ASP A 622 -55.77 8.22 -11.58
N HIS A 623 -56.05 9.49 -11.24
CA HIS A 623 -55.21 10.52 -10.59
C HIS A 623 -55.13 10.37 -9.03
N THR A 624 -54.30 11.09 -8.23
CA THR A 624 -54.21 12.56 -8.03
C THR A 624 -52.98 13.05 -7.18
N HIS A 625 -52.79 14.38 -7.19
CA HIS A 625 -52.09 15.28 -6.23
C HIS A 625 -52.04 14.84 -4.74
N ALA A 626 -51.15 15.28 -3.83
CA ALA A 626 -49.91 16.13 -3.82
C ALA A 626 -49.14 15.83 -2.48
N HIS A 627 -48.32 16.64 -1.76
CA HIS A 627 -47.98 18.09 -1.77
C HIS A 627 -46.70 18.42 -0.94
N ASN A 628 -46.57 19.66 -0.45
CA ASN A 628 -45.55 20.25 0.45
C ASN A 628 -45.25 19.39 1.72
N ARG A 629 -44.08 19.49 2.38
CA ARG A 629 -43.59 20.70 3.09
C ARG A 629 -42.14 20.58 3.62
N VAL A 630 -41.48 21.73 3.81
CA VAL A 630 -40.22 21.89 4.57
C VAL A 630 -40.51 22.32 6.02
N PRO A 631 -39.74 21.80 6.99
CA PRO A 631 -39.11 22.67 8.01
C PRO A 631 -37.61 22.33 8.21
N GLY A 632 -36.77 23.19 8.79
CA GLY A 632 -37.06 24.57 9.23
C GLY A 632 -36.29 25.06 10.47
N ARG A 633 -34.95 25.15 10.41
CA ARG A 633 -34.03 25.91 11.31
C ARG A 633 -34.09 25.70 12.85
N GLY A 634 -32.92 25.43 13.42
CA GLY A 634 -32.50 25.82 14.78
C GLY A 634 -30.99 25.54 14.92
N ALA A 635 -30.06 26.50 14.92
CA ALA A 635 -29.88 27.71 15.74
C ALA A 635 -29.40 27.38 17.17
N ALA A 636 -28.14 27.74 17.48
CA ALA A 636 -27.45 27.36 18.71
C ALA A 636 -27.55 28.45 19.81
N PRO A 637 -27.46 28.07 21.11
CA PRO A 637 -27.35 29.02 22.22
C PRO A 637 -25.88 29.25 22.63
N THR A 638 -25.45 30.51 22.66
CA THR A 638 -24.14 30.90 23.21
C THR A 638 -24.19 31.05 24.74
N ARG A 639 -23.32 30.33 25.45
CA ARG A 639 -22.86 30.60 26.83
C ARG A 639 -21.36 30.28 26.86
N GLY A 640 -20.51 30.91 27.68
CA GLY A 640 -20.70 32.00 28.65
C GLY A 640 -19.40 32.08 29.45
N ARG A 641 -18.64 33.18 29.33
CA ARG A 641 -17.21 33.18 29.67
C ARG A 641 -16.94 33.89 31.00
N GLU A 642 -16.75 33.13 32.06
CA GLU A 642 -16.30 33.64 33.37
C GLU A 642 -14.80 33.35 33.63
N PRO A 643 -14.13 34.12 34.51
CA PRO A 643 -12.66 34.15 34.56
C PRO A 643 -12.05 33.10 35.50
N VAL A 644 -11.00 32.43 35.01
CA VAL A 644 -10.16 31.51 35.81
C VAL A 644 -9.36 32.29 36.85
N ARG A 645 -9.47 31.90 38.13
CA ARG A 645 -8.62 32.41 39.22
C ARG A 645 -7.29 31.64 39.31
N HIS A 646 -6.30 32.27 39.91
CA HIS A 646 -4.92 31.78 39.97
C HIS A 646 -4.78 30.41 40.66
N LEU A 647 -4.21 29.43 39.94
CA LEU A 647 -3.74 28.14 40.45
C LEU A 647 -2.28 27.92 40.04
N ALA A 648 -1.39 28.72 40.63
CA ALA A 648 0.06 28.62 40.43
C ALA A 648 0.79 27.65 41.39
N PRO A 649 0.52 27.64 42.72
CA PRO A 649 1.44 27.00 43.68
C PRO A 649 1.33 25.46 43.74
N GLN A 650 0.16 24.88 43.47
CA GLN A 650 -0.06 23.42 43.61
C GLN A 650 0.84 22.55 42.71
N PHE A 651 1.35 23.11 41.61
CA PHE A 651 2.13 22.33 40.64
C PHE A 651 3.58 22.08 41.07
N GLU A 652 4.17 22.94 41.91
CA GLU A 652 5.56 22.71 42.40
C GLU A 652 5.59 21.62 43.48
N GLU A 653 4.57 21.60 44.34
CA GLU A 653 4.34 20.56 45.34
C GLU A 653 4.06 19.20 44.67
N GLN A 654 3.15 19.15 43.69
CA GLN A 654 2.92 17.94 42.88
C GLN A 654 4.16 17.50 42.08
N ARG A 655 5.00 18.43 41.61
CA ARG A 655 6.26 18.09 40.92
C ARG A 655 7.28 17.50 41.88
N ALA A 656 7.32 17.93 43.15
CA ALA A 656 8.18 17.35 44.17
C ALA A 656 7.70 15.94 44.57
N GLU A 657 6.40 15.74 44.79
CA GLU A 657 5.81 14.40 45.01
C GLU A 657 6.09 13.47 43.82
N PHE A 658 5.81 13.92 42.59
CA PHE A 658 6.01 13.13 41.38
C PHE A 658 7.48 12.76 41.17
N ARG A 659 8.41 13.70 41.42
CA ARG A 659 9.86 13.41 41.42
C ARG A 659 10.22 12.34 42.45
N ALA A 660 9.68 12.41 43.67
CA ALA A 660 9.94 11.41 44.70
C ALA A 660 9.41 10.02 44.29
N VAL A 661 8.19 9.93 43.75
CA VAL A 661 7.58 8.68 43.26
C VAL A 661 8.34 8.12 42.07
N VAL A 662 8.69 8.95 41.07
CA VAL A 662 9.45 8.52 39.89
C VAL A 662 10.88 8.13 40.26
N HIS A 663 11.59 8.87 41.11
CA HIS A 663 12.91 8.43 41.59
C HIS A 663 12.84 7.15 42.43
N ALA A 664 11.79 6.96 43.24
CA ALA A 664 11.60 5.72 43.99
C ALA A 664 11.36 4.52 43.05
N LEU A 665 10.49 4.67 42.05
CA LEU A 665 10.25 3.63 41.03
C LEU A 665 11.46 3.38 40.14
N LEU A 666 12.18 4.42 39.70
CA LEU A 666 13.44 4.27 38.95
C LEU A 666 14.53 3.59 39.78
N ALA A 667 14.65 3.90 41.07
CA ALA A 667 15.57 3.19 41.97
C ALA A 667 15.18 1.73 42.18
N LEU A 668 13.87 1.42 42.21
CA LEU A 668 13.35 0.06 42.38
C LEU A 668 13.53 -0.77 41.08
N VAL A 669 13.26 -0.19 39.91
CA VAL A 669 13.55 -0.77 38.59
C VAL A 669 15.05 -0.95 38.40
N GLY A 670 15.87 0.07 38.64
CA GLY A 670 17.33 -0.03 38.56
C GLY A 670 17.93 -1.08 39.51
N ALA A 671 17.34 -1.27 40.70
CA ALA A 671 17.74 -2.34 41.62
C ALA A 671 17.31 -3.75 41.14
N LEU A 672 16.24 -3.86 40.36
CA LEU A 672 15.82 -5.11 39.70
C LEU A 672 16.69 -5.42 38.46
N GLU A 673 17.04 -4.40 37.67
CA GLU A 673 17.94 -4.52 36.52
C GLU A 673 19.37 -4.86 36.95
N ALA A 674 19.90 -4.22 38.00
CA ALA A 674 21.21 -4.53 38.57
C ALA A 674 21.29 -5.99 39.07
N ARG A 675 20.18 -6.55 39.58
CA ARG A 675 20.08 -7.98 39.92
C ARG A 675 20.06 -8.89 38.70
N ARG A 676 19.63 -8.41 37.53
CA ARG A 676 19.57 -9.16 36.26
C ARG A 676 20.90 -9.13 35.51
N GLY A 677 21.59 -7.98 35.51
CA GLY A 677 22.89 -7.79 34.83
C GLY A 677 24.01 -8.71 35.35
N GLY A 678 23.97 -9.07 36.63
CA GLY A 678 24.93 -10.02 37.23
C GLY A 678 24.86 -11.46 36.69
N GLY A 679 23.79 -11.85 35.99
CA GLY A 679 23.62 -13.21 35.45
C GLY A 679 24.09 -13.41 34.01
N VAL A 680 24.14 -12.35 33.20
CA VAL A 680 24.27 -12.48 31.72
C VAL A 680 25.72 -12.29 31.23
N LEU A 681 26.52 -11.48 31.93
CA LEU A 681 27.91 -11.19 31.55
C LEU A 681 28.87 -12.38 31.69
N ALA A 682 28.50 -13.44 32.43
CA ALA A 682 29.35 -14.60 32.65
C ALA A 682 29.50 -15.54 31.42
N ALA A 683 28.61 -15.44 30.43
CA ALA A 683 28.49 -16.44 29.36
C ALA A 683 29.20 -16.08 28.03
N ARG A 684 29.67 -14.84 27.85
CA ARG A 684 30.17 -14.33 26.54
C ARG A 684 31.66 -13.97 26.50
N ALA A 685 32.42 -14.32 27.54
CA ALA A 685 33.83 -13.91 27.73
C ALA A 685 34.86 -15.06 27.54
N LEU A 686 34.57 -16.08 26.72
CA LEU A 686 35.47 -17.21 26.44
C LEU A 686 35.50 -17.61 24.95
N THR A 687 36.08 -16.77 24.09
CA THR A 687 36.81 -17.19 22.88
C THR A 687 37.52 -15.99 22.23
N ARG A 688 38.72 -16.22 21.66
CA ARG A 688 39.65 -15.21 21.10
C ARG A 688 40.17 -14.21 22.17
N GLY A 689 41.46 -13.93 22.28
CA GLY A 689 42.62 -14.43 21.55
C GLY A 689 43.76 -13.40 21.56
N ARG A 690 44.45 -13.22 22.70
CA ARG A 690 45.58 -12.27 22.81
C ARG A 690 46.93 -12.99 22.67
N CYS A 691 47.72 -12.58 21.67
CA CYS A 691 49.17 -12.75 21.72
C CYS A 691 49.78 -11.81 22.77
N PRO A 692 50.92 -12.17 23.40
CA PRO A 692 51.54 -11.35 24.44
C PRO A 692 52.46 -10.27 23.86
N PRO A 693 52.54 -9.07 24.47
CA PRO A 693 53.68 -8.18 24.27
C PRO A 693 54.91 -8.73 25.00
N GLN A 694 56.08 -8.57 24.40
CA GLN A 694 57.35 -8.75 25.10
C GLN A 694 57.58 -7.60 26.08
N GLN A 695 58.10 -7.87 27.27
CA GLN A 695 59.13 -7.00 27.88
C GLN A 695 59.95 -7.75 28.94
N SER A 696 61.16 -7.24 29.18
CA SER A 696 62.25 -7.96 29.83
C SER A 696 62.69 -7.33 31.14
N VAL A 697 62.89 -8.17 32.16
CA VAL A 697 64.03 -8.10 33.09
C VAL A 697 64.27 -6.74 33.77
N ARG A 698 63.67 -6.54 34.94
CA ARG A 698 64.43 -6.57 36.21
C ARG A 698 63.55 -6.83 37.42
#